data_AF-A0A7W4YBQ8-F1
#
_entry.id   AF-A0A7W4YBQ8-F1
#
_cell.length_a   1.000
_cell.length_b   1.000
_cell.length_c   1.000
_cell.angle_alpha   90.00
_cell.angle_beta   90.00
_cell.angle_gamma   90.00
#
_symmetry.space_group_name_H-M   'P 1'
#
loop_
_entity.id
_entity.type
_entity.pdbx_description
1 polymer ?
#
loop_
_entity_poly.entity_id
_entity_poly.type
_entity_poly.pdbx_seq_one_letter_code
_entity_poly.pdbx_strand_id
1 'polypeptide(L)'
;MELATQHLTQPNQRTAQPAPLSAQPAPWTPATGTSRRTASAGALLGLQRSAGNAAVTRIVHPAPAGPVVQRQPVPAGVPAADRDALLQASLVLSKAPPLSTADLGIVARAVPGAVVVDMIRERDERSARLAERVREMERGERERQSPPEHGVPPNDAMMADVRGQVDALRQEVEQLNGQITPLLDELGVAPGEQGQRERAMVHLVTEEFPARFEERARQIARTQLDQNEAIVTEEIARYAGICTVAPSDRERLQAAAREIDGLQRDVEALAEEEQRVQADLPDAGVTSAHQRLPAMREHRETQERALQQRTAEAQVAFPVLLQVSPAQVAAADEATLDRLLGAKLTEIRENIASTKENIESGRLRVWNLPDVVRLTSQDLGITGNVALMATVDERARRQASDAALVAIAVAAVGLTAGIVAAIATGGLFLVAAGVAVVASGFQLSQSVQNFAAESAASNIALDPQIADLSAHEPDLFAVALDVAGLVLDVAQVVRAVNALRVPTRVLLDTGEAGDFIAAARSALPPAAAERAIAGVVQRAAGQRAIRAALRAVKEGTAFSAASLDKIERLLKAVAEPEWAEAFARMRSAGRVHPLTEEALRHVYGDAELARLVEAGALRPDAGGLFISAGTETGHIFLTEGRVDQVTSVVVHELTHHLQDVHRAALDGFRTEFQAWLAQRDFVTRLARQAGDNGASLPEDLRALLQAEPDDIANTIAVTYQVPFPGRYSAVRELTEVLAMLRSVP
;
A
#
# COMPACT_ATOMS: atom_id res chain seq x y z
N MET A 1 -31.03 67.55 -35.04
CA MET A 1 -29.95 68.33 -34.41
C MET A 1 -28.62 67.75 -34.86
N GLU A 2 -27.61 68.61 -34.95
CA GLU A 2 -26.21 68.39 -35.36
C GLU A 2 -25.49 67.27 -34.55
N LEU A 3 -24.35 66.66 -34.93
CA LEU A 3 -23.49 66.54 -36.16
C LEU A 3 -22.66 65.23 -35.95
N ALA A 4 -21.74 64.69 -36.78
CA ALA A 4 -20.99 65.04 -38.01
C ALA A 4 -20.89 63.75 -38.90
N THR A 5 -20.39 63.61 -40.14
CA THR A 5 -19.49 64.33 -41.08
C THR A 5 -17.98 64.29 -40.73
N GLN A 6 -16.99 64.15 -41.64
CA GLN A 6 -16.87 63.85 -43.11
C GLN A 6 -15.36 63.55 -43.42
N HIS A 7 -14.86 62.92 -44.51
CA HIS A 7 -15.41 62.26 -45.73
C HIS A 7 -14.30 61.46 -46.49
N LEU A 8 -14.69 60.50 -47.37
CA LEU A 8 -13.97 60.02 -48.59
C LEU A 8 -12.62 59.25 -48.43
N THR A 9 -12.12 58.45 -49.40
CA THR A 9 -12.38 58.38 -50.87
C THR A 9 -12.35 56.93 -51.43
N GLN A 10 -12.94 56.74 -52.64
CA GLN A 10 -13.00 55.51 -53.47
C GLN A 10 -11.71 55.31 -54.32
N PRO A 11 -11.56 54.38 -55.33
CA PRO A 11 -12.44 53.30 -55.88
C PRO A 11 -11.65 51.94 -56.09
N ASN A 12 -11.98 50.91 -56.91
CA ASN A 12 -13.12 50.64 -57.82
C ASN A 12 -13.47 49.13 -58.02
N GLN A 13 -14.71 48.94 -58.48
CA GLN A 13 -15.45 47.83 -59.13
C GLN A 13 -14.81 46.74 -60.05
N ARG A 14 -15.41 45.52 -59.96
CA ARG A 14 -15.90 44.60 -61.04
C ARG A 14 -14.87 43.83 -61.92
N THR A 15 -15.14 42.66 -62.55
CA THR A 15 -16.35 41.78 -62.67
C THR A 15 -16.01 40.31 -63.08
N ALA A 16 -16.97 39.40 -62.84
CA ALA A 16 -17.29 38.18 -63.63
C ALA A 16 -16.46 36.88 -63.54
N GLN A 17 -17.21 35.78 -63.61
CA GLN A 17 -16.86 34.34 -63.72
C GLN A 17 -16.91 33.91 -65.21
N PRO A 18 -16.42 32.71 -65.67
CA PRO A 18 -16.82 31.38 -65.15
C PRO A 18 -15.74 30.26 -65.13
N ALA A 19 -16.19 29.03 -64.86
CA ALA A 19 -15.43 27.78 -64.64
C ALA A 19 -15.07 27.03 -65.97
N PRO A 20 -14.57 25.76 -66.06
CA PRO A 20 -14.87 24.58 -65.21
C PRO A 20 -13.75 23.51 -64.96
N LEU A 21 -14.16 22.38 -64.34
CA LEU A 21 -13.67 20.97 -64.42
C LEU A 21 -12.95 20.29 -63.23
N SER A 22 -13.74 19.42 -62.56
CA SER A 22 -13.47 18.02 -62.14
C SER A 22 -12.24 17.63 -61.30
N ALA A 23 -12.52 17.19 -60.05
CA ALA A 23 -12.15 15.87 -59.54
C ALA A 23 -13.07 15.45 -58.37
N GLN A 24 -13.32 14.15 -58.18
CA GLN A 24 -13.97 13.57 -56.98
C GLN A 24 -12.95 12.76 -56.17
N PRO A 25 -13.17 12.60 -54.86
CA PRO A 25 -13.11 11.26 -54.27
C PRO A 25 -14.39 10.86 -53.50
N ALA A 26 -14.40 9.64 -52.97
CA ALA A 26 -15.58 8.89 -52.51
C ALA A 26 -16.10 9.27 -51.10
N PRO A 27 -17.37 8.95 -50.77
CA PRO A 27 -17.92 9.14 -49.42
C PRO A 27 -17.37 8.12 -48.42
N TRP A 28 -17.07 8.58 -47.20
CA TRP A 28 -16.76 7.73 -46.04
C TRP A 28 -17.98 7.64 -45.12
N THR A 29 -18.38 6.42 -44.76
CA THR A 29 -19.39 6.17 -43.72
C THR A 29 -18.74 6.18 -42.34
N PRO A 30 -19.20 6.99 -41.37
CA PRO A 30 -18.66 6.96 -40.01
C PRO A 30 -19.07 5.67 -39.29
N ALA A 31 -18.09 4.91 -38.80
CA ALA A 31 -18.35 3.74 -37.97
C ALA A 31 -18.71 4.16 -36.54
N THR A 32 -19.86 3.74 -36.04
CA THR A 32 -20.29 3.97 -34.65
C THR A 32 -19.52 3.08 -33.68
N GLY A 33 -18.44 3.60 -33.09
CA GLY A 33 -17.58 2.90 -32.14
C GLY A 33 -17.55 3.54 -30.75
N THR A 34 -18.71 3.73 -30.11
CA THR A 34 -18.82 4.44 -28.83
C THR A 34 -18.47 3.59 -27.59
N SER A 35 -17.72 4.22 -26.68
CA SER A 35 -17.63 4.01 -25.22
C SER A 35 -17.71 2.58 -24.65
N ARG A 36 -16.60 2.10 -24.08
CA ARG A 36 -16.58 0.94 -23.14
C ARG A 36 -15.64 1.04 -21.92
N ARG A 37 -14.72 2.01 -21.85
CA ARG A 37 -13.61 1.96 -20.87
C ARG A 37 -13.88 2.64 -19.51
N THR A 38 -14.78 3.61 -19.40
CA THR A 38 -15.15 4.25 -18.12
C THR A 38 -16.07 3.39 -17.23
N ALA A 39 -16.50 2.22 -17.70
CA ALA A 39 -17.45 1.38 -16.99
C ALA A 39 -16.86 0.57 -15.82
N SER A 40 -15.54 0.28 -15.81
CA SER A 40 -14.94 -0.69 -14.88
C SER A 40 -14.96 -0.25 -13.41
N ALA A 41 -14.44 0.92 -13.08
CA ALA A 41 -14.41 1.43 -11.70
C ALA A 41 -15.83 1.67 -11.15
N GLY A 42 -16.72 2.23 -11.97
CA GLY A 42 -18.13 2.39 -11.63
C GLY A 42 -18.87 1.06 -11.44
N ALA A 43 -18.50 0.02 -12.20
CA ALA A 43 -19.03 -1.33 -12.04
C ALA A 43 -18.49 -2.05 -10.80
N LEU A 44 -17.21 -1.88 -10.44
CA LEU A 44 -16.62 -2.45 -9.22
C LEU A 44 -17.27 -1.84 -7.97
N LEU A 45 -17.33 -0.50 -7.90
CA LEU A 45 -18.04 0.22 -6.84
C LEU A 45 -19.55 -0.11 -6.86
N GLY A 46 -20.13 -0.30 -8.05
CA GLY A 46 -21.52 -0.76 -8.22
C GLY A 46 -21.76 -2.17 -7.67
N LEU A 47 -20.76 -3.06 -7.76
CA LEU A 47 -20.80 -4.43 -7.22
C LEU A 47 -20.61 -4.47 -5.71
N GLN A 48 -19.65 -3.71 -5.19
CA GLN A 48 -19.44 -3.55 -3.75
C GLN A 48 -20.68 -2.92 -3.11
N ARG A 49 -21.26 -1.90 -3.76
CA ARG A 49 -22.57 -1.35 -3.38
C ARG A 49 -23.70 -2.36 -3.55
N SER A 50 -23.76 -3.20 -4.58
CA SER A 50 -24.87 -4.17 -4.71
C SER A 50 -24.77 -5.34 -3.72
N ALA A 51 -23.57 -5.73 -3.32
CA ALA A 51 -23.33 -6.69 -2.24
C ALA A 51 -23.74 -6.11 -0.87
N GLY A 52 -23.26 -4.91 -0.50
CA GLY A 52 -23.69 -4.23 0.72
C GLY A 52 -25.18 -3.85 0.70
N ASN A 53 -25.70 -3.39 -0.44
CA ASN A 53 -27.13 -3.09 -0.60
C ASN A 53 -28.00 -4.34 -0.60
N ALA A 54 -27.49 -5.56 -0.81
CA ALA A 54 -28.29 -6.76 -0.57
C ALA A 54 -28.72 -6.87 0.92
N ALA A 55 -27.92 -6.32 1.84
CA ALA A 55 -28.31 -6.09 3.23
C ALA A 55 -29.12 -4.79 3.41
N VAL A 56 -28.67 -3.65 2.87
CA VAL A 56 -29.32 -2.33 3.12
C VAL A 56 -30.69 -2.18 2.43
N THR A 57 -30.91 -2.75 1.23
CA THR A 57 -32.21 -2.69 0.54
C THR A 57 -33.30 -3.48 1.28
N ARG A 58 -32.94 -4.51 2.07
CA ARG A 58 -33.88 -5.16 3.01
C ARG A 58 -34.35 -4.23 4.13
N ILE A 59 -33.56 -3.21 4.49
CA ILE A 59 -33.91 -2.21 5.53
C ILE A 59 -34.99 -1.25 5.00
N VAL A 60 -34.85 -0.79 3.74
CA VAL A 60 -35.77 0.18 3.13
C VAL A 60 -37.08 -0.47 2.66
N HIS A 61 -37.03 -1.72 2.17
CA HIS A 61 -38.19 -2.45 1.67
C HIS A 61 -38.27 -3.87 2.26
N PRO A 62 -38.96 -4.08 3.40
CA PRO A 62 -39.24 -5.40 3.94
C PRO A 62 -40.28 -6.12 3.08
N ALA A 63 -39.82 -6.77 2.01
CA ALA A 63 -40.66 -7.60 1.16
C ALA A 63 -41.21 -8.82 1.93
N PRO A 64 -42.51 -9.16 1.79
CA PRO A 64 -43.06 -10.40 2.34
C PRO A 64 -42.36 -11.61 1.71
N ALA A 65 -42.31 -12.74 2.45
CA ALA A 65 -41.55 -13.93 2.07
C ALA A 65 -41.81 -14.37 0.62
N GLY A 66 -40.82 -14.08 -0.24
CA GLY A 66 -40.86 -14.25 -1.69
C GLY A 66 -39.56 -14.87 -2.23
N PRO A 67 -39.47 -15.10 -3.55
CA PRO A 67 -38.48 -15.99 -4.12
C PRO A 67 -37.02 -15.54 -3.90
N VAL A 68 -36.12 -16.53 -3.92
CA VAL A 68 -34.67 -16.39 -3.77
C VAL A 68 -34.16 -15.20 -4.61
N VAL A 69 -33.54 -14.23 -3.94
CA VAL A 69 -32.97 -13.05 -4.58
C VAL A 69 -31.96 -13.50 -5.64
N GLN A 70 -32.29 -13.25 -6.91
CA GLN A 70 -31.39 -13.51 -8.01
C GLN A 70 -30.14 -12.64 -7.84
N ARG A 71 -28.99 -13.27 -7.58
CA ARG A 71 -27.69 -12.59 -7.50
C ARG A 71 -27.47 -11.85 -8.83
N GLN A 72 -27.19 -10.55 -8.77
CA GLN A 72 -26.78 -9.82 -9.97
C GLN A 72 -25.46 -10.43 -10.50
N PRO A 73 -25.33 -10.68 -11.81
CA PRO A 73 -24.09 -11.21 -12.36
C PRO A 73 -22.96 -10.18 -12.21
N VAL A 74 -21.75 -10.68 -11.92
CA VAL A 74 -20.54 -9.84 -11.88
C VAL A 74 -20.37 -9.14 -13.23
N PRO A 75 -20.24 -7.79 -13.28
CA PRO A 75 -20.07 -7.07 -14.53
C PRO A 75 -18.80 -7.49 -15.27
N ALA A 76 -18.91 -7.61 -16.60
CA ALA A 76 -17.78 -7.87 -17.48
C ALA A 76 -16.82 -6.67 -17.46
N GLY A 77 -15.71 -6.81 -16.74
CA GLY A 77 -14.71 -5.75 -16.54
C GLY A 77 -13.96 -5.84 -15.20
N VAL A 78 -14.49 -6.56 -14.22
CA VAL A 78 -13.78 -6.88 -12.96
C VAL A 78 -12.64 -7.89 -13.25
N PRO A 79 -11.39 -7.64 -12.79
CA PRO A 79 -10.28 -8.58 -12.84
C PRO A 79 -10.62 -9.99 -12.30
N ALA A 80 -9.81 -10.99 -12.66
CA ALA A 80 -10.02 -12.36 -12.18
C ALA A 80 -9.87 -12.46 -10.66
N ALA A 81 -8.73 -12.03 -10.11
CA ALA A 81 -8.47 -12.03 -8.66
C ALA A 81 -9.56 -11.29 -7.86
N ASP A 82 -9.96 -10.08 -8.27
CA ASP A 82 -11.04 -9.32 -7.62
C ASP A 82 -12.37 -10.06 -7.63
N ARG A 83 -12.69 -10.73 -8.75
CA ARG A 83 -13.92 -11.51 -8.90
C ARG A 83 -13.91 -12.73 -8.00
N ASP A 84 -12.79 -13.44 -7.93
CA ASP A 84 -12.66 -14.66 -7.15
C ASP A 84 -12.65 -14.33 -5.64
N ALA A 85 -11.98 -13.24 -5.24
CA ALA A 85 -12.05 -12.69 -3.88
C ALA A 85 -13.47 -12.20 -3.50
N LEU A 86 -14.25 -11.64 -4.43
CA LEU A 86 -15.66 -11.28 -4.22
C LEU A 86 -16.58 -12.52 -4.15
N LEU A 87 -16.29 -13.58 -4.91
CA LEU A 87 -17.01 -14.85 -4.85
C LEU A 87 -16.73 -15.59 -3.54
N GLN A 88 -15.47 -15.66 -3.11
CA GLN A 88 -15.03 -16.15 -1.81
C GLN A 88 -15.70 -15.37 -0.67
N ALA A 89 -15.67 -14.03 -0.72
CA ALA A 89 -16.36 -13.19 0.26
C ALA A 89 -17.87 -13.50 0.30
N SER A 90 -18.52 -13.62 -0.87
CA SER A 90 -19.93 -14.00 -0.95
C SER A 90 -20.20 -15.41 -0.37
N LEU A 91 -19.29 -16.36 -0.53
CA LEU A 91 -19.39 -17.70 0.03
C LEU A 91 -19.29 -17.67 1.56
N VAL A 92 -18.24 -17.05 2.12
CA VAL A 92 -18.04 -16.93 3.57
C VAL A 92 -19.22 -16.20 4.23
N LEU A 93 -19.57 -15.02 3.71
CA LEU A 93 -20.66 -14.20 4.26
C LEU A 93 -22.04 -14.87 4.08
N SER A 94 -22.22 -15.77 3.11
CA SER A 94 -23.47 -16.54 2.97
C SER A 94 -23.64 -17.67 3.99
N LYS A 95 -22.56 -18.08 4.68
CA LYS A 95 -22.60 -19.04 5.79
C LYS A 95 -22.57 -18.34 7.16
N ALA A 96 -22.09 -17.10 7.22
CA ALA A 96 -22.12 -16.30 8.44
C ALA A 96 -23.57 -16.00 8.87
N PRO A 97 -23.88 -15.93 10.18
CA PRO A 97 -25.18 -15.48 10.65
C PRO A 97 -25.53 -14.09 10.07
N PRO A 98 -26.81 -13.76 9.81
CA PRO A 98 -27.18 -12.40 9.43
C PRO A 98 -26.98 -11.44 10.62
N LEU A 99 -26.60 -10.19 10.32
CA LEU A 99 -26.59 -9.09 11.29
C LEU A 99 -27.97 -8.94 11.96
N SER A 100 -28.01 -8.62 13.26
CA SER A 100 -29.29 -8.37 13.93
C SER A 100 -29.90 -7.04 13.46
N THR A 101 -31.22 -6.88 13.63
CA THR A 101 -31.91 -5.62 13.32
C THR A 101 -31.36 -4.43 14.13
N ALA A 102 -30.82 -4.68 15.32
CA ALA A 102 -30.18 -3.65 16.13
C ALA A 102 -28.82 -3.23 15.55
N ASP A 103 -27.99 -4.19 15.12
CA ASP A 103 -26.68 -3.90 14.51
C ASP A 103 -26.85 -3.19 13.17
N LEU A 104 -27.79 -3.64 12.33
CA LEU A 104 -28.17 -2.95 11.10
C LEU A 104 -28.61 -1.50 11.36
N GLY A 105 -29.34 -1.25 12.45
CA GLY A 105 -29.73 0.09 12.90
C GLY A 105 -28.59 0.94 13.48
N ILE A 106 -27.48 0.32 13.91
CA ILE A 106 -26.23 1.03 14.25
C ILE A 106 -25.49 1.40 12.97
N VAL A 107 -25.23 0.43 12.08
CA VAL A 107 -24.51 0.61 10.81
C VAL A 107 -25.18 1.67 9.93
N ALA A 108 -26.49 1.59 9.74
CA ALA A 108 -27.25 2.51 8.89
C ALA A 108 -27.20 3.98 9.36
N ARG A 109 -26.96 4.22 10.66
CA ARG A 109 -26.77 5.58 11.21
C ARG A 109 -25.30 5.98 11.26
N ALA A 110 -24.39 5.05 11.52
CA ALA A 110 -22.95 5.32 11.60
C ALA A 110 -22.32 5.66 10.23
N VAL A 111 -22.75 5.02 9.14
CA VAL A 111 -22.23 5.26 7.78
C VAL A 111 -22.34 6.73 7.35
N PRO A 112 -23.53 7.36 7.35
CA PRO A 112 -23.66 8.80 7.13
C PRO A 112 -23.21 9.63 8.35
N GLY A 113 -23.39 9.10 9.57
CA GLY A 113 -23.01 9.77 10.82
C GLY A 113 -21.53 10.11 10.92
N ALA A 114 -20.65 9.32 10.28
CA ALA A 114 -19.22 9.61 10.21
C ALA A 114 -18.91 10.98 9.56
N VAL A 115 -19.65 11.35 8.50
CA VAL A 115 -19.53 12.67 7.86
C VAL A 115 -19.95 13.77 8.84
N VAL A 116 -21.02 13.56 9.61
CA VAL A 116 -21.48 14.51 10.64
C VAL A 116 -20.44 14.66 11.75
N VAL A 117 -19.76 13.58 12.17
CA VAL A 117 -18.67 13.62 13.14
C VAL A 117 -17.46 14.39 12.64
N ASP A 118 -17.10 14.25 11.36
CA ASP A 118 -16.01 15.03 10.77
C ASP A 118 -16.39 16.52 10.60
N MET A 119 -17.65 16.85 10.28
CA MET A 119 -18.15 18.23 10.31
C MET A 119 -18.14 18.83 11.72
N ILE A 120 -18.47 18.05 12.77
CA ILE A 120 -18.36 18.45 14.18
C ILE A 120 -16.89 18.76 14.53
N ARG A 121 -15.95 17.88 14.16
CA ARG A 121 -14.51 18.09 14.35
C ARG A 121 -14.03 19.36 13.65
N GLU A 122 -14.37 19.53 12.37
CA GLU A 122 -13.95 20.68 11.55
C GLU A 122 -14.50 22.01 12.11
N ARG A 123 -15.76 22.01 12.60
CA ARG A 123 -16.36 23.13 13.32
C ARG A 123 -15.63 23.42 14.63
N ASP A 124 -15.30 22.41 15.42
CA ASP A 124 -14.66 22.59 16.72
C ASP A 124 -13.22 23.11 16.55
N GLU A 125 -12.49 22.67 15.52
CA GLU A 125 -11.19 23.22 15.10
C GLU A 125 -11.28 24.67 14.60
N ARG A 126 -12.33 25.03 13.84
CA ARG A 126 -12.60 26.43 13.46
C ARG A 126 -12.97 27.28 14.68
N SER A 127 -13.73 26.73 15.62
CA SER A 127 -14.13 27.41 16.86
C SER A 127 -12.94 27.67 17.79
N ALA A 128 -11.98 26.74 17.85
CA ALA A 128 -10.72 26.93 18.55
C ALA A 128 -9.87 28.05 17.92
N ARG A 129 -9.74 28.06 16.59
CA ARG A 129 -9.06 29.13 15.83
C ARG A 129 -9.74 30.49 15.98
N LEU A 130 -11.08 30.53 15.95
CA LEU A 130 -11.87 31.73 16.21
C LEU A 130 -11.61 32.27 17.62
N ALA A 131 -11.64 31.40 18.63
CA ALA A 131 -11.33 31.78 20.01
C ALA A 131 -9.89 32.26 20.20
N GLU A 132 -8.92 31.79 19.40
CA GLU A 132 -7.55 32.31 19.36
C GLU A 132 -7.49 33.71 18.72
N ARG A 133 -8.05 33.89 17.51
CA ARG A 133 -8.07 35.19 16.83
C ARG A 133 -8.85 36.27 17.58
N VAL A 134 -9.91 35.91 18.31
CA VAL A 134 -10.60 36.85 19.23
C VAL A 134 -9.67 37.27 20.38
N ARG A 135 -8.93 36.35 21.01
CA ARG A 135 -7.95 36.69 22.06
C ARG A 135 -6.76 37.51 21.54
N GLU A 136 -6.39 37.35 20.28
CA GLU A 136 -5.40 38.20 19.58
C GLU A 136 -5.96 39.61 19.33
N MET A 137 -7.19 39.71 18.81
CA MET A 137 -7.89 40.99 18.61
C MET A 137 -8.03 41.77 19.94
N GLU A 138 -8.50 41.11 21.00
CA GLU A 138 -8.58 41.71 22.34
C GLU A 138 -7.20 42.14 22.89
N ARG A 139 -6.11 41.46 22.50
CA ARG A 139 -4.76 41.83 22.90
C ARG A 139 -4.32 43.09 22.15
N GLY A 140 -4.50 43.12 20.83
CA GLY A 140 -4.19 44.29 20.01
C GLY A 140 -5.01 45.53 20.39
N GLU A 141 -6.27 45.37 20.78
CA GLU A 141 -7.09 46.48 21.30
C GLU A 141 -6.59 46.97 22.67
N ARG A 142 -6.13 46.08 23.56
CA ARG A 142 -5.47 46.47 24.82
C ARG A 142 -4.13 47.18 24.58
N GLU A 143 -3.30 46.68 23.67
CA GLU A 143 -2.04 47.31 23.27
C GLU A 143 -2.26 48.68 22.58
N ARG A 144 -3.40 48.89 21.92
CA ARG A 144 -3.82 50.21 21.42
C ARG A 144 -4.28 51.16 22.52
N GLN A 145 -4.98 50.66 23.53
CA GLN A 145 -5.44 51.45 24.70
C GLN A 145 -4.32 51.71 25.71
N SER A 146 -3.28 50.88 25.72
CA SER A 146 -2.12 50.98 26.61
C SER A 146 -0.87 50.49 25.86
N PRO A 147 -0.24 51.34 25.03
CA PRO A 147 0.95 50.98 24.28
C PRO A 147 2.09 50.49 25.18
N PRO A 148 2.78 49.39 24.83
CA PRO A 148 3.92 48.91 25.59
C PRO A 148 5.05 49.93 25.55
N GLU A 149 5.78 50.09 26.67
CA GLU A 149 6.88 51.06 26.80
C GLU A 149 7.95 50.88 25.70
N HIS A 150 8.12 49.65 25.21
CA HIS A 150 9.04 49.28 24.14
C HIS A 150 8.33 48.43 23.06
N GLY A 151 7.49 49.06 22.25
CA GLY A 151 6.90 48.43 21.07
C GLY A 151 6.10 49.41 20.20
N VAL A 152 5.79 49.00 18.97
CA VAL A 152 4.82 49.70 18.11
C VAL A 152 3.47 48.99 18.30
N PRO A 153 2.42 49.67 18.79
CA PRO A 153 1.11 49.04 18.95
C PRO A 153 0.51 48.69 17.56
N PRO A 154 -0.36 47.66 17.45
CA PRO A 154 -0.95 47.28 16.16
C PRO A 154 -1.61 48.45 15.44
N ASN A 155 -1.39 48.56 14.13
CA ASN A 155 -2.01 49.60 13.30
C ASN A 155 -3.42 49.18 12.83
N ASP A 156 -4.17 50.11 12.23
CA ASP A 156 -5.55 49.84 11.80
C ASP A 156 -5.66 48.77 10.71
N ALA A 157 -4.63 48.60 9.87
CA ALA A 157 -4.63 47.53 8.86
C ALA A 157 -4.46 46.15 9.50
N MET A 158 -3.56 46.00 10.50
CA MET A 158 -3.42 44.76 11.28
C MET A 158 -4.72 44.43 12.03
N MET A 159 -5.34 45.43 12.66
CA MET A 159 -6.62 45.23 13.37
C MET A 159 -7.77 44.90 12.41
N ALA A 160 -7.76 45.43 11.18
CA ALA A 160 -8.76 45.11 10.16
C ALA A 160 -8.60 43.68 9.61
N ASP A 161 -7.36 43.22 9.38
CA ASP A 161 -7.06 41.84 8.97
C ASP A 161 -7.54 40.82 10.02
N VAL A 162 -7.14 40.98 11.29
CA VAL A 162 -7.56 40.07 12.36
C VAL A 162 -9.09 40.06 12.53
N ARG A 163 -9.77 41.21 12.38
CA ARG A 163 -11.24 41.28 12.38
C ARG A 163 -11.86 40.54 11.19
N GLY A 164 -11.31 40.71 9.98
CA GLY A 164 -11.76 39.97 8.79
C GLY A 164 -11.63 38.45 8.96
N GLN A 165 -10.53 37.99 9.57
CA GLN A 165 -10.34 36.58 9.90
C GLN A 165 -11.31 36.08 10.99
N VAL A 166 -11.60 36.89 12.02
CA VAL A 166 -12.61 36.59 13.05
C VAL A 166 -14.01 36.48 12.46
N ASP A 167 -14.41 37.40 11.58
CA ASP A 167 -15.75 37.40 10.99
C ASP A 167 -15.93 36.27 9.96
N ALA A 168 -14.90 35.95 9.16
CA ALA A 168 -14.89 34.78 8.28
C ALA A 168 -15.01 33.46 9.06
N LEU A 169 -14.18 33.27 10.11
CA LEU A 169 -14.25 32.07 10.96
C LEU A 169 -15.58 31.96 11.70
N ARG A 170 -16.21 33.08 12.08
CA ARG A 170 -17.58 33.06 12.65
C ARG A 170 -18.59 32.56 11.62
N GLN A 171 -18.55 33.09 10.40
CA GLN A 171 -19.46 32.66 9.32
C GLN A 171 -19.30 31.16 9.00
N GLU A 172 -18.08 30.64 8.95
CA GLU A 172 -17.82 29.21 8.74
C GLU A 172 -18.40 28.34 9.88
N VAL A 173 -18.23 28.76 11.14
CA VAL A 173 -18.80 28.05 12.31
C VAL A 173 -20.34 28.11 12.33
N GLU A 174 -20.93 29.24 11.98
CA GLU A 174 -22.40 29.38 11.86
C GLU A 174 -22.96 28.50 10.73
N GLN A 175 -22.30 28.46 9.57
CA GLN A 175 -22.66 27.59 8.45
C GLN A 175 -22.64 26.10 8.85
N LEU A 176 -21.58 25.64 9.52
CA LEU A 176 -21.47 24.25 9.97
C LEU A 176 -22.55 23.89 10.99
N ASN A 177 -22.84 24.73 11.97
CA ASN A 177 -23.93 24.49 12.92
C ASN A 177 -25.31 24.38 12.22
N GLY A 178 -25.54 25.21 11.20
CA GLY A 178 -26.74 25.15 10.36
C GLY A 178 -26.86 23.88 9.51
N GLN A 179 -25.74 23.23 9.18
CA GLN A 179 -25.72 21.96 8.44
C GLN A 179 -25.75 20.72 9.36
N ILE A 180 -25.07 20.75 10.50
CA ILE A 180 -24.98 19.64 11.46
C ILE A 180 -26.35 19.31 12.06
N THR A 181 -27.13 20.33 12.45
CA THR A 181 -28.39 20.11 13.18
C THR A 181 -29.43 19.33 12.37
N PRO A 182 -29.76 19.69 11.11
CA PRO A 182 -30.67 18.90 10.27
C PRO A 182 -30.19 17.47 10.00
N LEU A 183 -28.87 17.25 9.86
CA LEU A 183 -28.31 15.91 9.66
C LEU A 183 -28.47 15.04 10.92
N LEU A 184 -28.35 15.60 12.13
CA LEU A 184 -28.66 14.88 13.37
C LEU A 184 -30.16 14.55 13.51
N ASP A 185 -31.05 15.38 12.95
CA ASP A 185 -32.48 15.09 12.86
C ASP A 185 -32.78 13.94 11.88
N GLU A 186 -32.21 14.00 10.66
CA GLU A 186 -32.39 12.98 9.62
C GLU A 186 -31.87 11.60 10.06
N LEU A 187 -30.75 11.56 10.79
CA LEU A 187 -30.18 10.32 11.34
C LEU A 187 -30.89 9.79 12.59
N GLY A 188 -32.01 10.41 13.00
CA GLY A 188 -32.81 9.96 14.13
C GLY A 188 -32.07 10.03 15.47
N VAL A 189 -31.12 10.96 15.62
CA VAL A 189 -30.45 11.20 16.90
C VAL A 189 -31.45 11.83 17.86
N ALA A 190 -31.65 11.20 19.02
CA ALA A 190 -32.70 11.56 19.98
C ALA A 190 -32.75 13.08 20.27
N PRO A 191 -33.94 13.67 20.43
CA PRO A 191 -34.07 15.11 20.68
C PRO A 191 -33.50 15.48 22.05
N GLY A 192 -32.82 16.62 22.11
CA GLY A 192 -32.12 17.14 23.29
C GLY A 192 -31.31 18.39 22.94
N GLU A 193 -30.53 18.89 23.89
CA GLU A 193 -29.58 19.99 23.61
C GLU A 193 -28.57 19.57 22.54
N GLN A 194 -28.24 20.46 21.60
CA GLN A 194 -27.37 20.16 20.44
C GLN A 194 -26.10 19.40 20.83
N GLY A 195 -25.35 19.89 21.83
CA GLY A 195 -24.13 19.22 22.30
C GLY A 195 -24.33 17.83 22.92
N GLN A 196 -25.54 17.50 23.42
CA GLN A 196 -25.86 16.12 23.85
C GLN A 196 -26.05 15.21 22.63
N ARG A 197 -26.71 15.70 21.58
CA ARG A 197 -26.96 14.98 20.32
C ARG A 197 -25.66 14.72 19.56
N GLU A 198 -24.80 15.73 19.49
CA GLU A 198 -23.45 15.61 18.92
C GLU A 198 -22.61 14.58 19.66
N ARG A 199 -22.58 14.61 21.00
CA ARG A 199 -21.90 13.58 21.80
C ARG A 199 -22.46 12.18 21.57
N ALA A 200 -23.77 12.02 21.38
CA ALA A 200 -24.38 10.74 21.05
C ALA A 200 -23.97 10.24 19.65
N MET A 201 -23.92 11.12 18.65
CA MET A 201 -23.44 10.78 17.30
C MET A 201 -21.94 10.43 17.29
N VAL A 202 -21.10 11.18 18.00
CA VAL A 202 -19.67 10.86 18.18
C VAL A 202 -19.53 9.49 18.86
N HIS A 203 -20.25 9.22 19.96
CA HIS A 203 -20.20 7.92 20.65
C HIS A 203 -20.62 6.75 19.75
N LEU A 204 -21.69 6.93 18.97
CA LEU A 204 -22.16 5.94 18.00
C LEU A 204 -21.06 5.58 16.97
N VAL A 205 -20.32 6.57 16.48
CA VAL A 205 -19.32 6.43 15.41
C VAL A 205 -17.93 6.01 15.93
N THR A 206 -17.52 6.42 17.13
CA THR A 206 -16.18 6.12 17.66
C THR A 206 -16.13 4.96 18.64
N GLU A 207 -17.25 4.60 19.29
CA GLU A 207 -17.29 3.53 20.29
C GLU A 207 -18.27 2.41 19.95
N GLU A 208 -19.56 2.71 19.67
CA GLU A 208 -20.55 1.67 19.40
C GLU A 208 -20.26 0.93 18.07
N PHE A 209 -20.13 1.66 16.96
CA PHE A 209 -19.93 1.07 15.65
C PHE A 209 -18.63 0.24 15.57
N PRO A 210 -17.47 0.73 16.03
CA PRO A 210 -16.24 -0.08 16.06
C PRO A 210 -16.34 -1.31 16.99
N ALA A 211 -17.15 -1.29 18.05
CA ALA A 211 -17.42 -2.47 18.86
C ALA A 211 -18.30 -3.50 18.11
N ARG A 212 -19.28 -3.05 17.32
CA ARG A 212 -20.07 -3.93 16.44
C ARG A 212 -19.28 -4.47 15.26
N PHE A 213 -18.32 -3.71 14.74
CA PHE A 213 -17.33 -4.21 13.79
C PHE A 213 -16.53 -5.35 14.44
N GLU A 214 -16.01 -5.17 15.65
CA GLU A 214 -15.24 -6.21 16.35
C GLU A 214 -16.08 -7.48 16.60
N GLU A 215 -17.33 -7.32 17.03
CA GLU A 215 -18.28 -8.43 17.20
C GLU A 215 -18.55 -9.17 15.88
N ARG A 216 -18.78 -8.44 14.78
CA ARG A 216 -19.03 -9.00 13.46
C ARG A 216 -17.80 -9.71 12.89
N ALA A 217 -16.62 -9.14 13.06
CA ALA A 217 -15.35 -9.73 12.68
C ALA A 217 -15.11 -11.06 13.41
N ARG A 218 -15.44 -11.16 14.71
CA ARG A 218 -15.38 -12.44 15.44
C ARG A 218 -16.34 -13.49 14.86
N GLN A 219 -17.54 -13.11 14.43
CA GLN A 219 -18.48 -14.02 13.76
C GLN A 219 -17.94 -14.53 12.41
N ILE A 220 -17.37 -13.64 11.60
CA ILE A 220 -16.79 -13.99 10.29
C ILE A 220 -15.58 -14.90 10.45
N ALA A 221 -14.66 -14.58 11.36
CA ALA A 221 -13.49 -15.41 11.65
C ALA A 221 -13.87 -16.82 12.11
N ARG A 222 -14.85 -16.95 13.03
CA ARG A 222 -15.41 -18.25 13.43
C ARG A 222 -16.00 -18.99 12.23
N THR A 223 -16.78 -18.31 11.40
CA THR A 223 -17.39 -18.89 10.19
C THR A 223 -16.34 -19.43 9.22
N GLN A 224 -15.16 -18.79 9.09
CA GLN A 224 -14.04 -19.33 8.31
C GLN A 224 -13.41 -20.55 8.99
N LEU A 225 -13.18 -20.49 10.31
CA LEU A 225 -12.63 -21.60 11.10
C LEU A 225 -13.56 -22.84 11.15
N ASP A 226 -14.89 -22.65 11.15
CA ASP A 226 -15.89 -23.72 11.08
C ASP A 226 -15.87 -24.42 9.71
N GLN A 227 -15.74 -23.66 8.62
CA GLN A 227 -15.60 -24.22 7.27
C GLN A 227 -14.29 -25.01 7.11
N ASN A 228 -13.19 -24.46 7.63
CA ASN A 228 -11.89 -25.08 7.58
C ASN A 228 -11.83 -26.35 8.46
N GLU A 229 -12.47 -26.36 9.63
CA GLU A 229 -12.61 -27.57 10.45
C GLU A 229 -13.42 -28.68 9.75
N ALA A 230 -14.44 -28.31 8.96
CA ALA A 230 -15.18 -29.28 8.14
C ALA A 230 -14.27 -29.92 7.08
N ILE A 231 -13.47 -29.13 6.35
CA ILE A 231 -12.49 -29.62 5.36
C ILE A 231 -11.45 -30.53 6.02
N VAL A 232 -10.93 -30.15 7.20
CA VAL A 232 -10.00 -30.98 7.99
C VAL A 232 -10.66 -32.29 8.43
N THR A 233 -11.93 -32.25 8.83
CA THR A 233 -12.68 -33.46 9.22
C THR A 233 -12.95 -34.37 8.02
N GLU A 234 -13.22 -33.81 6.85
CA GLU A 234 -13.38 -34.55 5.59
C GLU A 234 -12.06 -35.18 5.13
N GLU A 235 -10.93 -34.45 5.13
CA GLU A 235 -9.61 -35.01 4.81
C GLU A 235 -9.15 -36.04 5.85
N ILE A 236 -9.44 -35.85 7.15
CA ILE A 236 -9.22 -36.89 8.16
C ILE A 236 -10.01 -38.15 7.79
N ALA A 237 -11.30 -38.05 7.49
CA ALA A 237 -12.11 -39.20 7.09
C ALA A 237 -11.63 -39.83 5.75
N ARG A 238 -11.05 -39.03 4.85
CA ARG A 238 -10.52 -39.45 3.55
C ARG A 238 -9.24 -40.29 3.65
N TYR A 239 -8.40 -40.07 4.67
CA TYR A 239 -7.18 -40.86 4.87
C TYR A 239 -7.28 -41.86 6.03
N ALA A 240 -8.20 -41.68 6.99
CA ALA A 240 -8.35 -42.55 8.17
C ALA A 240 -9.09 -43.86 7.87
N GLY A 241 -8.40 -44.83 7.26
CA GLY A 241 -8.86 -46.22 7.27
C GLY A 241 -8.22 -47.13 6.22
N ILE A 242 -7.47 -48.13 6.71
CA ILE A 242 -6.91 -49.24 5.90
C ILE A 242 -8.01 -50.08 5.20
N CYS A 243 -9.29 -49.93 5.60
CA CYS A 243 -10.40 -50.81 5.19
C CYS A 243 -11.55 -50.11 4.45
N THR A 244 -11.53 -48.78 4.27
CA THR A 244 -12.69 -48.02 3.75
C THR A 244 -12.34 -46.94 2.72
N VAL A 245 -11.10 -46.48 2.68
CA VAL A 245 -10.62 -45.56 1.63
C VAL A 245 -10.38 -46.37 0.36
N ALA A 246 -10.77 -45.85 -0.81
CA ALA A 246 -10.33 -46.42 -2.07
C ALA A 246 -8.81 -46.15 -2.22
N PRO A 247 -7.94 -47.18 -2.38
CA PRO A 247 -6.48 -47.00 -2.39
C PRO A 247 -6.00 -45.92 -3.37
N SER A 248 -6.75 -45.75 -4.45
CA SER A 248 -6.59 -44.68 -5.45
C SER A 248 -6.40 -43.28 -4.86
N ASP A 249 -7.00 -42.89 -3.73
CA ASP A 249 -6.85 -41.52 -3.23
C ASP A 249 -5.52 -41.29 -2.49
N ARG A 250 -4.98 -42.32 -1.81
CA ARG A 250 -3.59 -42.31 -1.31
C ARG A 250 -2.60 -42.32 -2.48
N GLU A 251 -2.84 -43.19 -3.46
CA GLU A 251 -2.00 -43.32 -4.67
C GLU A 251 -1.97 -42.02 -5.50
N ARG A 252 -3.13 -41.37 -5.69
CA ARG A 252 -3.26 -40.09 -6.43
C ARG A 252 -2.60 -38.93 -5.68
N LEU A 253 -2.76 -38.85 -4.36
CA LEU A 253 -2.06 -37.87 -3.52
C LEU A 253 -0.54 -37.99 -3.70
N GLN A 254 -0.01 -39.21 -3.59
CA GLN A 254 1.42 -39.45 -3.80
C GLN A 254 1.87 -39.25 -5.26
N ALA A 255 1.02 -39.50 -6.25
CA ALA A 255 1.32 -39.23 -7.65
C ALA A 255 1.41 -37.73 -7.94
N ALA A 256 0.45 -36.93 -7.45
CA ALA A 256 0.49 -35.47 -7.57
C ALA A 256 1.70 -34.88 -6.82
N ALA A 257 1.99 -35.39 -5.62
CA ALA A 257 3.17 -34.99 -4.86
C ALA A 257 4.49 -35.29 -5.61
N ARG A 258 4.59 -36.43 -6.30
CA ARG A 258 5.73 -36.80 -7.15
C ARG A 258 5.85 -35.92 -8.40
N GLU A 259 4.74 -35.47 -8.99
CA GLU A 259 4.75 -34.55 -10.14
C GLU A 259 5.27 -33.16 -9.72
N ILE A 260 4.82 -32.64 -8.58
CA ILE A 260 5.29 -31.36 -8.01
C ILE A 260 6.76 -31.43 -7.60
N ASP A 261 7.17 -32.46 -6.85
CA ASP A 261 8.56 -32.68 -6.44
C ASP A 261 9.51 -32.86 -7.64
N GLY A 262 9.04 -33.47 -8.73
CA GLY A 262 9.76 -33.52 -10.00
C GLY A 262 9.96 -32.13 -10.60
N LEU A 263 8.88 -31.38 -10.81
CA LEU A 263 8.92 -30.04 -11.40
C LEU A 263 9.74 -29.05 -10.55
N GLN A 264 9.70 -29.15 -9.22
CA GLN A 264 10.52 -28.33 -8.33
C GLN A 264 12.01 -28.63 -8.53
N ARG A 265 12.41 -29.91 -8.55
CA ARG A 265 13.80 -30.30 -8.77
C ARG A 265 14.30 -29.94 -10.19
N ASP A 266 13.43 -29.94 -11.19
CA ASP A 266 13.75 -29.45 -12.54
C ASP A 266 13.99 -27.92 -12.55
N VAL A 267 13.16 -27.13 -11.86
CA VAL A 267 13.36 -25.67 -11.70
C VAL A 267 14.66 -25.36 -10.96
N GLU A 268 14.94 -26.06 -9.85
CA GLU A 268 16.16 -25.91 -9.06
C GLU A 268 17.41 -26.25 -9.90
N ALA A 269 17.40 -27.36 -10.64
CA ALA A 269 18.50 -27.76 -11.51
C ALA A 269 18.75 -26.75 -12.65
N LEU A 270 17.69 -26.15 -13.22
CA LEU A 270 17.81 -25.10 -14.23
C LEU A 270 18.37 -23.79 -13.64
N ALA A 271 18.00 -23.43 -12.41
CA ALA A 271 18.59 -22.28 -11.72
C ALA A 271 20.10 -22.51 -11.43
N GLU A 272 20.48 -23.71 -10.98
CA GLU A 272 21.90 -24.07 -10.82
C GLU A 272 22.66 -24.06 -12.16
N GLU A 273 22.06 -24.51 -13.27
CA GLU A 273 22.72 -24.42 -14.59
C GLU A 273 22.84 -22.97 -15.07
N GLU A 274 21.79 -22.15 -14.90
CA GLU A 274 21.83 -20.71 -15.21
C GLU A 274 22.94 -20.01 -14.44
N GLN A 275 23.06 -20.26 -13.13
CA GLN A 275 24.10 -19.68 -12.28
C GLN A 275 25.51 -20.12 -12.71
N ARG A 276 25.71 -21.40 -13.09
CA ARG A 276 26.99 -21.88 -13.60
C ARG A 276 27.35 -21.24 -14.94
N VAL A 277 26.41 -21.20 -15.89
CA VAL A 277 26.63 -20.57 -17.21
C VAL A 277 26.84 -19.06 -17.08
N GLN A 278 26.26 -18.41 -16.06
CA GLN A 278 26.51 -17.00 -15.74
C GLN A 278 27.88 -16.77 -15.06
N ALA A 279 28.39 -17.73 -14.26
CA ALA A 279 29.72 -17.67 -13.67
C ALA A 279 30.85 -17.92 -14.69
N ASP A 280 30.57 -18.69 -15.75
CA ASP A 280 31.49 -18.96 -16.87
C ASP A 280 31.53 -17.83 -17.94
N LEU A 281 30.84 -16.70 -17.72
CA LEU A 281 30.91 -15.53 -18.62
C LEU A 281 32.23 -14.77 -18.42
N PRO A 282 33.00 -14.48 -19.50
CA PRO A 282 34.14 -13.58 -19.40
C PRO A 282 33.68 -12.13 -19.26
N ASP A 283 34.48 -11.30 -18.57
CA ASP A 283 34.24 -9.87 -18.36
C ASP A 283 34.04 -9.05 -19.66
N ALA A 284 34.45 -9.60 -20.81
CA ALA A 284 34.24 -8.99 -22.12
C ALA A 284 34.06 -10.03 -23.24
N GLY A 285 33.10 -9.76 -24.14
CA GLY A 285 32.91 -10.49 -25.40
C GLY A 285 31.72 -11.47 -25.38
N VAL A 286 30.97 -11.50 -26.49
CA VAL A 286 29.81 -12.39 -26.65
C VAL A 286 30.29 -13.83 -26.86
N THR A 287 29.96 -14.70 -25.91
CA THR A 287 30.26 -16.14 -25.95
C THR A 287 29.02 -16.97 -26.26
N SER A 288 29.20 -18.26 -26.55
CA SER A 288 28.09 -19.23 -26.65
C SER A 288 27.36 -19.48 -25.32
N ALA A 289 27.86 -18.97 -24.19
CA ALA A 289 27.13 -18.90 -22.92
C ALA A 289 26.13 -17.73 -22.92
N HIS A 290 26.56 -16.52 -23.33
CA HIS A 290 25.66 -15.37 -23.52
C HIS A 290 24.47 -15.68 -24.44
N GLN A 291 24.69 -16.47 -25.50
CA GLN A 291 23.63 -16.87 -26.44
C GLN A 291 22.65 -17.92 -25.88
N ARG A 292 23.01 -18.66 -24.82
CA ARG A 292 22.15 -19.69 -24.20
C ARG A 292 21.32 -19.18 -23.03
N LEU A 293 21.84 -18.24 -22.23
CA LEU A 293 21.18 -17.74 -21.03
C LEU A 293 19.72 -17.27 -21.24
N PRO A 294 19.36 -16.55 -22.31
CA PRO A 294 17.95 -16.16 -22.54
C PRO A 294 17.01 -17.37 -22.69
N ALA A 295 17.43 -18.40 -23.42
CA ALA A 295 16.63 -19.62 -23.60
C ALA A 295 16.57 -20.47 -22.31
N MET A 296 17.61 -20.44 -21.47
CA MET A 296 17.61 -21.09 -20.16
C MET A 296 16.63 -20.40 -19.20
N ARG A 297 16.58 -19.05 -19.21
CA ARG A 297 15.58 -18.27 -18.46
C ARG A 297 14.16 -18.54 -18.92
N GLU A 298 13.90 -18.45 -20.23
CA GLU A 298 12.59 -18.77 -20.81
C GLU A 298 12.14 -20.20 -20.45
N HIS A 299 13.07 -21.17 -20.43
CA HIS A 299 12.76 -22.53 -20.02
C HIS A 299 12.46 -22.63 -18.51
N ARG A 300 13.28 -22.01 -17.65
CA ARG A 300 13.04 -21.97 -16.19
C ARG A 300 11.71 -21.30 -15.86
N GLU A 301 11.42 -20.12 -16.42
CA GLU A 301 10.14 -19.42 -16.27
C GLU A 301 8.95 -20.25 -16.77
N THR A 302 9.15 -21.11 -17.77
CA THR A 302 8.12 -22.04 -18.26
C THR A 302 7.87 -23.19 -17.27
N GLN A 303 8.93 -23.76 -16.69
CA GLN A 303 8.81 -24.78 -15.64
C GLN A 303 8.26 -24.22 -14.33
N GLU A 304 8.62 -23.00 -13.95
CA GLU A 304 8.07 -22.30 -12.78
C GLU A 304 6.55 -22.08 -12.93
N ARG A 305 6.08 -21.68 -14.11
CA ARG A 305 4.63 -21.58 -14.41
C ARG A 305 3.93 -22.94 -14.38
N ALA A 306 4.58 -24.00 -14.89
CA ALA A 306 4.04 -25.36 -14.82
C ALA A 306 3.95 -25.86 -13.36
N LEU A 307 5.00 -25.64 -12.56
CA LEU A 307 5.04 -25.96 -11.13
C LEU A 307 3.95 -25.23 -10.35
N GLN A 308 3.78 -23.92 -10.58
CA GLN A 308 2.71 -23.13 -9.96
C GLN A 308 1.32 -23.67 -10.33
N GLN A 309 1.06 -23.91 -11.62
CA GLN A 309 -0.22 -24.47 -12.08
C GLN A 309 -0.49 -25.84 -11.45
N ARG A 310 0.48 -26.77 -11.48
CA ARG A 310 0.31 -28.11 -10.91
C ARG A 310 0.14 -28.11 -9.40
N THR A 311 0.83 -27.23 -8.70
CA THR A 311 0.68 -27.05 -7.25
C THR A 311 -0.75 -26.59 -6.91
N ALA A 312 -1.28 -25.61 -7.64
CA ALA A 312 -2.66 -25.15 -7.45
C ALA A 312 -3.70 -26.23 -7.81
N GLU A 313 -3.54 -26.93 -8.94
CA GLU A 313 -4.42 -28.05 -9.34
C GLU A 313 -4.43 -29.17 -8.28
N ALA A 314 -3.27 -29.53 -7.74
CA ALA A 314 -3.13 -30.57 -6.74
C ALA A 314 -3.66 -30.16 -5.35
N GLN A 315 -3.42 -28.92 -4.91
CA GLN A 315 -3.90 -28.42 -3.62
C GLN A 315 -5.44 -28.31 -3.58
N VAL A 316 -6.10 -28.03 -4.72
CA VAL A 316 -7.57 -28.08 -4.82
C VAL A 316 -8.09 -29.53 -4.77
N ALA A 317 -7.34 -30.51 -5.30
CA ALA A 317 -7.72 -31.93 -5.26
C ALA A 317 -7.38 -32.64 -3.94
N PHE A 318 -6.33 -32.16 -3.26
CA PHE A 318 -5.74 -32.70 -2.04
C PHE A 318 -5.32 -31.55 -1.09
N PRO A 319 -6.28 -30.93 -0.38
CA PRO A 319 -6.07 -29.83 0.56
C PRO A 319 -4.85 -29.98 1.48
N VAL A 320 -4.56 -31.21 1.93
CA VAL A 320 -3.41 -31.52 2.79
C VAL A 320 -2.04 -31.10 2.22
N LEU A 321 -1.89 -30.99 0.90
CA LEU A 321 -0.64 -30.52 0.23
C LEU A 321 -0.32 -29.03 0.44
N LEU A 322 -1.17 -28.27 1.15
CA LEU A 322 -0.80 -26.96 1.69
C LEU A 322 0.06 -27.06 2.96
N GLN A 323 0.01 -28.19 3.66
CA GLN A 323 0.48 -28.34 5.04
C GLN A 323 1.52 -29.46 5.25
N VAL A 324 1.79 -30.26 4.21
CA VAL A 324 2.87 -31.26 4.18
C VAL A 324 3.70 -31.11 2.90
N SER A 325 5.01 -31.36 2.98
CA SER A 325 5.90 -31.21 1.83
C SER A 325 5.58 -32.25 0.73
N PRO A 326 5.46 -31.86 -0.55
CA PRO A 326 5.31 -32.79 -1.67
C PRO A 326 6.42 -33.85 -1.69
N ALA A 327 7.68 -33.46 -1.46
CA ALA A 327 8.81 -34.40 -1.39
C ALA A 327 8.63 -35.48 -0.30
N GLN A 328 8.12 -35.10 0.88
CA GLN A 328 7.86 -36.04 1.97
C GLN A 328 6.72 -37.02 1.62
N VAL A 329 5.63 -36.51 1.05
CA VAL A 329 4.48 -37.33 0.61
C VAL A 329 4.86 -38.26 -0.54
N ALA A 330 5.67 -37.77 -1.47
CA ALA A 330 6.15 -38.50 -2.66
C ALA A 330 7.01 -39.72 -2.31
N ALA A 331 7.84 -39.60 -1.25
CA ALA A 331 8.82 -40.60 -0.82
C ALA A 331 8.36 -41.48 0.35
N ALA A 332 7.28 -41.15 1.05
CA ALA A 332 6.78 -41.93 2.18
C ALA A 332 6.27 -43.33 1.77
N ASP A 333 6.57 -44.34 2.60
CA ASP A 333 5.80 -45.58 2.62
C ASP A 333 4.42 -45.36 3.29
N GLU A 334 3.51 -46.32 3.15
CA GLU A 334 2.13 -46.17 3.65
C GLU A 334 2.08 -45.90 5.17
N ALA A 335 2.93 -46.58 5.96
CA ALA A 335 2.97 -46.42 7.42
C ALA A 335 3.58 -45.07 7.86
N THR A 336 4.42 -44.45 7.02
CA THR A 336 4.98 -43.12 7.21
C THR A 336 4.01 -42.05 6.73
N LEU A 337 3.31 -42.29 5.62
CA LEU A 337 2.27 -41.40 5.08
C LEU A 337 1.10 -41.27 6.07
N ASP A 338 0.59 -42.39 6.60
CA ASP A 338 -0.50 -42.38 7.59
C ASP A 338 -0.10 -41.66 8.88
N ARG A 339 1.18 -41.74 9.28
CA ARG A 339 1.71 -40.99 10.42
C ARG A 339 1.83 -39.48 10.10
N LEU A 340 2.33 -39.13 8.92
CA LEU A 340 2.52 -37.75 8.46
C LEU A 340 1.18 -37.01 8.33
N LEU A 341 0.25 -37.58 7.56
CA LEU A 341 -1.09 -37.02 7.35
C LEU A 341 -1.90 -37.03 8.65
N GLY A 342 -1.92 -38.16 9.37
CA GLY A 342 -2.67 -38.31 10.62
C GLY A 342 -2.21 -37.36 11.72
N ALA A 343 -0.90 -37.12 11.85
CA ALA A 343 -0.36 -36.13 12.78
C ALA A 343 -0.72 -34.71 12.36
N LYS A 344 -0.38 -34.28 11.14
CA LYS A 344 -0.57 -32.88 10.71
C LYS A 344 -2.05 -32.49 10.64
N LEU A 345 -2.94 -33.37 10.20
CA LEU A 345 -4.39 -33.10 10.20
C LEU A 345 -4.97 -33.02 11.62
N THR A 346 -4.44 -33.78 12.58
CA THR A 346 -4.84 -33.69 13.99
C THR A 346 -4.34 -32.38 14.61
N GLU A 347 -3.07 -32.03 14.37
CA GLU A 347 -2.45 -30.76 14.76
C GLU A 347 -3.24 -29.56 14.23
N ILE A 348 -3.61 -29.56 12.94
CA ILE A 348 -4.42 -28.50 12.33
C ILE A 348 -5.79 -28.36 13.01
N ARG A 349 -6.47 -29.48 13.32
CA ARG A 349 -7.77 -29.42 14.02
C ARG A 349 -7.62 -28.84 15.43
N GLU A 350 -6.56 -29.21 16.15
CA GLU A 350 -6.26 -28.67 17.49
C GLU A 350 -5.87 -27.19 17.42
N ASN A 351 -5.12 -26.77 16.40
CA ASN A 351 -4.82 -25.37 16.09
C ASN A 351 -6.11 -24.58 15.81
N ILE A 352 -7.03 -25.11 15.00
CA ILE A 352 -8.32 -24.45 14.72
C ILE A 352 -9.15 -24.29 16.00
N ALA A 353 -9.25 -25.33 16.83
CA ALA A 353 -9.96 -25.27 18.11
C ALA A 353 -9.35 -24.23 19.06
N SER A 354 -8.01 -24.21 19.17
CA SER A 354 -7.24 -23.19 19.90
C SER A 354 -7.53 -21.80 19.35
N THR A 355 -7.40 -21.57 18.03
CA THR A 355 -7.67 -20.29 17.38
C THR A 355 -9.10 -19.80 17.63
N LYS A 356 -10.11 -20.68 17.61
CA LYS A 356 -11.49 -20.34 18.03
C LYS A 356 -11.51 -19.86 19.49
N GLU A 357 -10.98 -20.62 20.44
CA GLU A 357 -10.92 -20.25 21.86
C GLU A 357 -10.18 -18.92 22.10
N ASN A 358 -9.10 -18.68 21.35
CA ASN A 358 -8.31 -17.45 21.43
C ASN A 358 -9.08 -16.23 20.92
N ILE A 359 -9.93 -16.38 19.90
CA ILE A 359 -10.85 -15.33 19.41
C ILE A 359 -12.03 -15.15 20.38
N GLU A 360 -12.54 -16.22 20.99
CA GLU A 360 -13.57 -16.13 22.05
C GLU A 360 -13.06 -15.32 23.25
N SER A 361 -11.86 -15.62 23.73
CA SER A 361 -11.27 -14.99 24.91
C SER A 361 -10.60 -13.63 24.63
N GLY A 362 -10.62 -13.16 23.38
CA GLY A 362 -9.93 -11.93 22.95
C GLY A 362 -8.40 -11.95 23.08
N ARG A 363 -7.77 -13.14 23.17
CA ARG A 363 -6.31 -13.33 23.11
C ARG A 363 -5.81 -13.05 21.68
N LEU A 364 -6.39 -13.73 20.71
CA LEU A 364 -6.22 -13.41 19.30
C LEU A 364 -7.26 -12.36 18.92
N ARG A 365 -6.78 -11.22 18.42
CA ARG A 365 -7.64 -10.10 18.04
C ARG A 365 -7.92 -10.13 16.55
N VAL A 366 -9.20 -9.98 16.21
CA VAL A 366 -9.68 -9.97 14.83
C VAL A 366 -9.11 -8.83 13.98
N TRP A 367 -8.62 -7.75 14.61
CA TRP A 367 -7.85 -6.69 13.95
C TRP A 367 -6.50 -7.16 13.38
N ASN A 368 -5.92 -8.23 13.95
CA ASN A 368 -4.66 -8.84 13.48
C ASN A 368 -4.91 -9.79 12.29
N LEU A 369 -6.15 -9.93 11.81
CA LEU A 369 -6.55 -10.83 10.73
C LEU A 369 -7.04 -9.97 9.54
N PRO A 370 -6.16 -9.54 8.62
CA PRO A 370 -6.49 -8.53 7.60
C PRO A 370 -7.70 -8.91 6.75
N ASP A 371 -7.83 -10.19 6.44
CA ASP A 371 -8.91 -10.73 5.64
C ASP A 371 -10.26 -10.70 6.36
N VAL A 372 -10.27 -10.93 7.68
CA VAL A 372 -11.48 -10.79 8.51
C VAL A 372 -11.92 -9.32 8.55
N VAL A 373 -10.97 -8.38 8.67
CA VAL A 373 -11.26 -6.94 8.61
C VAL A 373 -11.83 -6.58 7.23
N ARG A 374 -11.18 -7.00 6.13
CA ARG A 374 -11.64 -6.79 4.74
C ARG A 374 -13.08 -7.29 4.53
N LEU A 375 -13.35 -8.54 4.92
CA LEU A 375 -14.67 -9.17 4.80
C LEU A 375 -15.72 -8.48 5.68
N THR A 376 -15.35 -8.04 6.88
CA THR A 376 -16.25 -7.28 7.77
C THR A 376 -16.59 -5.91 7.17
N SER A 377 -15.60 -5.19 6.63
CA SER A 377 -15.84 -3.91 5.95
C SER A 377 -16.75 -4.06 4.73
N GLN A 378 -16.64 -5.17 4.00
CA GLN A 378 -17.51 -5.49 2.87
C GLN A 378 -18.94 -5.86 3.31
N ASP A 379 -19.10 -6.70 4.34
CA ASP A 379 -20.40 -7.12 4.89
C ASP A 379 -21.20 -5.96 5.51
N LEU A 380 -20.51 -5.06 6.22
CA LEU A 380 -21.09 -3.84 6.78
C LEU A 380 -21.32 -2.74 5.72
N GLY A 381 -20.89 -2.95 4.47
CA GLY A 381 -21.05 -1.98 3.37
C GLY A 381 -20.20 -0.72 3.50
N ILE A 382 -19.11 -0.76 4.28
CA ILE A 382 -18.25 0.40 4.58
C ILE A 382 -16.97 0.45 3.73
N THR A 383 -16.77 -0.49 2.80
CA THR A 383 -15.66 -0.45 1.82
C THR A 383 -15.67 0.89 1.06
N GLY A 384 -14.68 1.75 1.33
CA GLY A 384 -14.59 3.11 0.79
C GLY A 384 -15.04 4.24 1.73
N ASN A 385 -15.64 3.94 2.89
CA ASN A 385 -15.90 4.94 3.94
C ASN A 385 -14.64 5.14 4.79
N VAL A 386 -13.76 6.03 4.32
CA VAL A 386 -12.47 6.33 4.97
C VAL A 386 -12.64 6.81 6.42
N ALA A 387 -13.70 7.57 6.72
CA ALA A 387 -13.97 8.08 8.07
C ALA A 387 -14.29 6.96 9.07
N LEU A 388 -15.14 6.00 8.71
CA LEU A 388 -15.41 4.82 9.55
C LEU A 388 -14.22 3.86 9.63
N MET A 389 -13.46 3.68 8.55
CA MET A 389 -12.22 2.89 8.62
C MET A 389 -11.21 3.55 9.56
N ALA A 390 -11.11 4.88 9.57
CA ALA A 390 -10.22 5.59 10.48
C ALA A 390 -10.61 5.44 11.96
N THR A 391 -11.91 5.37 12.32
CA THR A 391 -12.33 5.10 13.71
C THR A 391 -12.14 3.64 14.11
N VAL A 392 -12.33 2.70 13.18
CA VAL A 392 -11.95 1.29 13.32
C VAL A 392 -10.45 1.15 13.59
N ASP A 393 -9.61 1.76 12.75
CA ASP A 393 -8.15 1.76 12.92
C ASP A 393 -7.72 2.44 14.22
N GLU A 394 -8.40 3.51 14.64
CA GLU A 394 -8.13 4.17 15.92
C GLU A 394 -8.45 3.22 17.09
N ARG A 395 -9.59 2.53 17.09
CA ARG A 395 -9.91 1.54 18.13
C ARG A 395 -8.92 0.38 18.15
N ALA A 396 -8.58 -0.17 16.98
CA ALA A 396 -7.59 -1.22 16.85
C ALA A 396 -6.24 -0.76 17.43
N ARG A 397 -5.80 0.48 17.14
CA ARG A 397 -4.57 1.08 17.70
C ARG A 397 -4.65 1.31 19.21
N ARG A 398 -5.77 1.84 19.75
CA ARG A 398 -5.96 2.02 21.21
C ARG A 398 -5.84 0.67 21.95
N GLN A 399 -6.59 -0.34 21.49
CA GLN A 399 -6.49 -1.70 22.02
C GLN A 399 -5.06 -2.25 21.88
N ALA A 400 -4.40 -2.03 20.73
CA ALA A 400 -3.03 -2.47 20.48
C ALA A 400 -2.01 -1.80 21.40
N SER A 401 -2.15 -0.50 21.73
CA SER A 401 -1.28 0.16 22.71
C SER A 401 -1.44 -0.42 24.11
N ASP A 402 -2.66 -0.76 24.54
CA ASP A 402 -2.90 -1.38 25.85
C ASP A 402 -2.24 -2.78 25.92
N ALA A 403 -2.41 -3.57 24.87
CA ALA A 403 -1.75 -4.88 24.76
C ALA A 403 -0.23 -4.76 24.62
N ALA A 404 0.30 -3.74 23.93
CA ALA A 404 1.74 -3.52 23.78
C ALA A 404 2.38 -3.05 25.09
N LEU A 405 1.71 -2.21 25.88
CA LEU A 405 2.21 -1.81 27.20
C LEU A 405 2.36 -3.03 28.13
N VAL A 406 1.42 -3.98 28.08
CA VAL A 406 1.54 -5.28 28.76
C VAL A 406 2.63 -6.14 28.09
N ALA A 407 2.50 -6.45 26.80
CA ALA A 407 3.36 -7.39 26.09
C ALA A 407 4.84 -6.97 26.06
N ILE A 408 5.17 -5.67 26.01
CA ILE A 408 6.58 -5.23 26.08
C ILE A 408 7.07 -5.17 27.55
N ALA A 409 6.18 -5.10 28.56
CA ALA A 409 6.55 -5.39 29.94
C ALA A 409 6.84 -6.90 30.14
N VAL A 410 6.12 -7.77 29.44
CA VAL A 410 6.23 -9.24 29.57
C VAL A 410 7.34 -9.87 28.72
N ALA A 411 7.50 -9.48 27.45
CA ALA A 411 8.43 -10.09 26.51
C ALA A 411 9.91 -9.95 26.95
N ALA A 412 10.18 -8.96 27.81
CA ALA A 412 11.45 -8.79 28.51
C ALA A 412 11.78 -9.90 29.53
N VAL A 413 10.86 -10.84 29.81
CA VAL A 413 10.93 -11.77 30.95
C VAL A 413 10.96 -13.26 30.56
N GLY A 414 10.60 -13.68 29.33
CA GLY A 414 10.64 -15.12 29.04
C GLY A 414 10.24 -15.67 27.66
N LEU A 415 10.61 -15.03 26.55
CA LEU A 415 10.63 -15.74 25.24
C LEU A 415 11.55 -16.98 25.25
N THR A 416 12.47 -17.08 26.21
CA THR A 416 13.48 -18.15 26.31
C THR A 416 13.04 -19.43 27.03
N ALA A 417 11.82 -19.49 27.61
CA ALA A 417 11.39 -20.66 28.37
C ALA A 417 10.83 -21.81 27.51
N GLY A 418 10.20 -21.51 26.37
CA GLY A 418 9.52 -22.51 25.53
C GLY A 418 10.43 -23.21 24.50
N ILE A 419 11.32 -22.45 23.85
CA ILE A 419 11.98 -22.91 22.62
C ILE A 419 13.05 -23.99 22.87
N VAL A 420 13.73 -23.95 24.03
CA VAL A 420 14.76 -24.93 24.40
C VAL A 420 14.21 -26.35 24.52
N ALA A 421 12.92 -26.51 24.86
CA ALA A 421 12.26 -27.82 24.93
C ALA A 421 11.89 -28.39 23.55
N ALA A 422 11.69 -27.55 22.53
CA ALA A 422 11.23 -27.98 21.21
C ALA A 422 12.37 -28.44 20.28
N ILE A 423 13.55 -27.81 20.37
CA ILE A 423 14.64 -28.01 19.40
C ILE A 423 15.61 -29.14 19.83
N ALA A 424 15.66 -29.49 21.12
CA ALA A 424 16.66 -30.42 21.67
C ALA A 424 16.34 -31.92 21.48
N THR A 425 15.09 -32.29 21.18
CA THR A 425 14.65 -33.70 21.11
C THR A 425 13.82 -33.96 19.85
N GLY A 426 14.45 -34.51 18.81
CA GLY A 426 13.80 -34.86 17.56
C GLY A 426 12.72 -35.93 17.72
N GLY A 427 11.46 -35.49 17.80
CA GLY A 427 10.27 -36.28 17.50
C GLY A 427 10.03 -37.54 18.35
N LEU A 428 9.80 -37.40 19.66
CA LEU A 428 8.91 -38.25 20.50
C LEU A 428 9.07 -37.92 22.01
N PHE A 429 8.16 -37.13 22.61
CA PHE A 429 7.27 -37.60 23.71
C PHE A 429 6.27 -36.55 24.24
N LEU A 430 5.28 -37.06 24.97
CA LEU A 430 4.27 -36.32 25.75
C LEU A 430 4.76 -35.97 27.18
N VAL A 431 4.23 -34.87 27.72
CA VAL A 431 4.13 -34.54 29.17
C VAL A 431 5.44 -34.55 30.00
N ALA A 432 6.03 -33.36 30.19
CA ALA A 432 7.03 -33.12 31.25
C ALA A 432 7.08 -31.63 31.67
N ALA A 433 6.05 -31.13 32.39
CA ALA A 433 6.03 -29.77 32.93
C ALA A 433 6.20 -29.80 34.47
N GLY A 434 7.34 -29.32 34.99
CA GLY A 434 7.58 -29.36 36.43
C GLY A 434 8.78 -28.56 36.93
N VAL A 435 8.51 -27.35 37.46
CA VAL A 435 9.33 -26.57 38.41
C VAL A 435 10.64 -25.98 37.82
N ALA A 436 11.01 -24.70 37.99
CA ALA A 436 10.48 -23.63 38.86
C ALA A 436 10.39 -22.26 38.15
N VAL A 437 9.43 -21.43 38.56
CA VAL A 437 9.48 -19.96 38.41
C VAL A 437 8.95 -19.34 39.71
N VAL A 438 9.66 -18.34 40.25
CA VAL A 438 9.25 -17.60 41.45
C VAL A 438 8.86 -16.16 41.08
N ALA A 439 7.73 -15.70 41.62
CA ALA A 439 7.26 -14.31 41.67
C ALA A 439 6.94 -13.53 40.36
N SER A 440 7.32 -13.97 39.15
CA SER A 440 7.03 -13.24 37.89
C SER A 440 6.10 -13.96 36.88
N GLY A 441 5.61 -15.16 37.21
CA GLY A 441 4.99 -16.08 36.24
C GLY A 441 3.67 -15.63 35.58
N PHE A 442 2.82 -14.83 36.24
CA PHE A 442 1.48 -14.52 35.71
C PHE A 442 1.53 -13.73 34.41
N GLN A 443 2.35 -12.68 34.36
CA GLN A 443 2.55 -11.90 33.14
C GLN A 443 3.20 -12.76 32.04
N LEU A 444 4.28 -13.48 32.35
CA LEU A 444 4.96 -14.35 31.38
C LEU A 444 4.00 -15.37 30.73
N SER A 445 3.13 -16.00 31.52
CA SER A 445 2.13 -16.95 31.01
C SER A 445 1.23 -16.32 29.94
N GLN A 446 0.89 -15.03 30.05
CA GLN A 446 0.02 -14.36 29.09
C GLN A 446 0.72 -14.12 27.74
N SER A 447 1.99 -13.70 27.70
CA SER A 447 2.69 -13.57 26.40
C SER A 447 3.00 -14.90 25.76
N VAL A 448 3.30 -15.96 26.53
CA VAL A 448 3.46 -17.31 25.97
C VAL A 448 2.13 -17.82 25.41
N GLN A 449 1.00 -17.56 26.10
CA GLN A 449 -0.34 -17.89 25.60
C GLN A 449 -0.74 -17.08 24.36
N ASN A 450 -0.41 -15.79 24.30
CA ASN A 450 -0.71 -14.95 23.14
C ASN A 450 0.15 -15.34 21.92
N PHE A 451 1.45 -15.60 22.12
CA PHE A 451 2.32 -16.11 21.05
C PHE A 451 1.83 -17.47 20.54
N ALA A 452 1.50 -18.41 21.44
CA ALA A 452 0.94 -19.70 21.05
C ALA A 452 -0.44 -19.56 20.36
N ALA A 453 -1.23 -18.53 20.68
CA ALA A 453 -2.48 -18.23 20.01
C ALA A 453 -2.29 -17.75 18.56
N GLU A 454 -1.27 -16.93 18.32
CA GLU A 454 -0.90 -16.44 16.99
C GLU A 454 -0.22 -17.55 16.16
N SER A 455 0.65 -18.37 16.74
CA SER A 455 1.24 -19.54 16.06
C SER A 455 0.22 -20.67 15.77
N ALA A 456 -0.82 -20.82 16.60
CA ALA A 456 -1.94 -21.70 16.27
C ALA A 456 -2.67 -21.19 15.02
N ALA A 457 -2.90 -19.88 14.92
CA ALA A 457 -3.53 -19.27 13.74
C ALA A 457 -2.68 -19.40 12.47
N SER A 458 -1.34 -19.42 12.55
CA SER A 458 -0.49 -19.64 11.37
C SER A 458 -0.51 -21.07 10.81
N ASN A 459 -1.09 -22.04 11.53
CA ASN A 459 -1.09 -23.46 11.15
C ASN A 459 -2.50 -24.07 11.08
N ILE A 460 -3.47 -23.32 10.52
CA ILE A 460 -4.86 -23.77 10.34
C ILE A 460 -5.24 -24.22 8.94
N ALA A 461 -4.80 -23.55 7.86
CA ALA A 461 -5.55 -23.61 6.61
C ALA A 461 -5.33 -24.89 5.78
N LEU A 462 -6.44 -25.55 5.43
CA LEU A 462 -6.53 -26.52 4.33
C LEU A 462 -7.32 -26.00 3.13
N ASP A 463 -8.14 -24.97 3.29
CA ASP A 463 -8.69 -24.25 2.13
C ASP A 463 -7.61 -23.29 1.58
N PRO A 464 -7.18 -23.40 0.30
CA PRO A 464 -6.25 -22.43 -0.30
C PRO A 464 -6.75 -20.98 -0.21
N GLN A 465 -8.07 -20.78 -0.12
CA GLN A 465 -8.69 -19.46 0.02
C GLN A 465 -8.63 -18.93 1.48
N ILE A 466 -8.42 -19.80 2.47
CA ILE A 466 -8.27 -19.43 3.89
C ILE A 466 -6.78 -19.35 4.26
N ALA A 467 -5.86 -19.77 3.37
CA ALA A 467 -4.42 -19.77 3.58
C ALA A 467 -3.83 -18.40 3.98
N ASP A 468 -4.45 -17.30 3.58
CA ASP A 468 -4.02 -15.94 3.95
C ASP A 468 -4.22 -15.63 5.45
N LEU A 469 -5.16 -16.30 6.15
CA LEU A 469 -5.24 -16.23 7.61
C LEU A 469 -4.03 -16.87 8.30
N SER A 470 -3.40 -17.85 7.64
CA SER A 470 -2.20 -18.54 8.14
C SER A 470 -0.88 -17.92 7.67
N ALA A 471 -0.84 -17.29 6.50
CA ALA A 471 0.37 -16.70 5.91
C ALA A 471 0.95 -15.53 6.73
N HIS A 472 0.11 -14.88 7.55
CA HIS A 472 0.47 -13.75 8.39
C HIS A 472 0.98 -14.21 9.77
N GLU A 473 2.14 -14.89 9.80
CA GLU A 473 2.82 -15.17 11.08
C GLU A 473 3.10 -13.88 11.85
N PRO A 474 3.04 -13.90 13.20
CA PRO A 474 3.53 -12.78 14.00
C PRO A 474 5.04 -12.64 13.75
N ASP A 475 5.41 -11.61 12.99
CA ASP A 475 6.72 -11.29 12.39
C ASP A 475 7.91 -11.16 13.42
N LEU A 476 7.62 -11.44 14.69
CA LEU A 476 8.57 -11.74 15.76
C LEU A 476 9.16 -13.15 15.67
N PHE A 477 8.50 -14.14 15.05
CA PHE A 477 8.93 -15.53 15.06
C PHE A 477 10.31 -15.71 14.41
N ALA A 478 10.53 -15.17 13.21
CA ALA A 478 11.84 -15.18 12.56
C ALA A 478 12.96 -14.57 13.43
N VAL A 479 12.70 -13.45 14.09
CA VAL A 479 13.66 -12.76 14.97
C VAL A 479 13.92 -13.56 16.26
N ALA A 480 12.91 -14.23 16.81
CA ALA A 480 13.05 -15.10 17.96
C ALA A 480 13.81 -16.40 17.61
N LEU A 481 13.55 -16.97 16.43
CA LEU A 481 14.22 -18.17 15.92
C LEU A 481 15.69 -17.90 15.61
N ASP A 482 16.02 -16.74 15.02
CA ASP A 482 17.40 -16.31 14.76
C ASP A 482 18.25 -16.19 16.03
N VAL A 483 17.62 -15.80 17.15
CA VAL A 483 18.26 -15.68 18.47
C VAL A 483 18.30 -17.02 19.21
N ALA A 484 17.23 -17.83 19.15
CA ALA A 484 17.14 -19.13 19.81
C ALA A 484 17.90 -20.25 19.09
N GLY A 485 18.25 -20.06 17.81
CA GLY A 485 19.14 -20.92 17.05
C GLY A 485 20.62 -20.85 17.49
N LEU A 486 20.97 -19.91 18.38
CA LEU A 486 22.21 -19.98 19.16
C LEU A 486 21.91 -20.49 20.57
N VAL A 487 22.82 -21.28 21.12
CA VAL A 487 22.75 -21.83 22.49
C VAL A 487 23.09 -20.74 23.53
N LEU A 488 22.22 -19.74 23.62
CA LEU A 488 22.30 -18.63 24.57
C LEU A 488 21.58 -19.00 25.87
N ASP A 489 22.13 -18.58 27.02
CA ASP A 489 21.41 -18.74 28.29
C ASP A 489 20.22 -17.77 28.39
N VAL A 490 19.23 -18.14 29.20
CA VAL A 490 17.99 -17.38 29.42
C VAL A 490 18.25 -15.93 29.79
N ALA A 491 19.29 -15.66 30.59
CA ALA A 491 19.66 -14.33 31.05
C ALA A 491 20.46 -13.52 30.02
N GLN A 492 21.13 -14.15 29.05
CA GLN A 492 21.73 -13.47 27.89
C GLN A 492 20.63 -12.95 26.96
N VAL A 493 19.64 -13.77 26.61
CA VAL A 493 18.50 -13.33 25.77
C VAL A 493 17.69 -12.22 26.46
N VAL A 494 17.40 -12.36 27.76
CA VAL A 494 16.72 -11.31 28.55
C VAL A 494 17.53 -9.99 28.57
N ARG A 495 18.86 -10.04 28.74
CA ARG A 495 19.70 -8.84 28.64
C ARG A 495 19.68 -8.23 27.25
N ALA A 496 19.75 -9.05 26.20
CA ALA A 496 19.75 -8.59 24.82
C ALA A 496 18.43 -7.90 24.43
N VAL A 497 17.29 -8.51 24.76
CA VAL A 497 15.95 -7.92 24.52
C VAL A 497 15.80 -6.57 25.25
N ASN A 498 16.27 -6.46 26.49
CA ASN A 498 16.20 -5.21 27.23
C ASN A 498 17.14 -4.12 26.69
N ALA A 499 18.34 -4.48 26.23
CA ALA A 499 19.27 -3.54 25.57
C ALA A 499 18.73 -3.04 24.22
N LEU A 500 18.06 -3.92 23.45
CA LEU A 500 17.50 -3.60 22.14
C LEU A 500 16.18 -2.81 22.20
N ARG A 501 15.34 -3.03 23.23
CA ARG A 501 13.98 -2.48 23.34
C ARG A 501 13.83 -1.00 22.99
N VAL A 502 14.64 -0.12 23.57
CA VAL A 502 14.54 1.33 23.37
C VAL A 502 15.07 1.72 21.97
N PRO A 503 16.28 1.29 21.56
CA PRO A 503 16.76 1.49 20.19
C PRO A 503 15.85 0.96 19.08
N THR A 504 15.23 -0.22 19.24
CA THR A 504 14.24 -0.75 18.28
C THR A 504 13.07 0.22 18.11
N ARG A 505 12.58 0.78 19.23
CA ARG A 505 11.49 1.76 19.18
C ARG A 505 11.92 3.04 18.48
N VAL A 506 13.11 3.56 18.77
CA VAL A 506 13.66 4.74 18.08
C VAL A 506 13.76 4.48 16.57
N LEU A 507 14.31 3.32 16.15
CA LEU A 507 14.36 2.93 14.73
C LEU A 507 12.97 2.78 14.08
N LEU A 508 11.94 2.37 14.82
CA LEU A 508 10.56 2.28 14.31
C LEU A 508 9.77 3.60 14.38
N ASP A 509 10.20 4.58 15.18
CA ASP A 509 9.53 5.88 15.37
C ASP A 509 10.22 7.00 14.57
N THR A 510 11.56 7.15 14.65
CA THR A 510 12.36 8.13 13.89
C THR A 510 12.90 7.56 12.57
N GLY A 511 13.21 6.26 12.54
CA GLY A 511 13.81 5.62 11.38
C GLY A 511 15.34 5.56 11.38
N GLU A 512 15.99 5.95 12.47
CA GLU A 512 17.45 6.01 12.61
C GLU A 512 18.01 4.70 13.17
N ALA A 513 18.91 4.06 12.43
CA ALA A 513 19.40 2.72 12.78
C ALA A 513 20.65 2.71 13.68
N GLY A 514 21.30 3.86 13.93
CA GLY A 514 22.59 3.94 14.62
C GLY A 514 22.57 3.30 16.01
N ASP A 515 21.65 3.75 16.86
CA ASP A 515 21.49 3.22 18.23
C ASP A 515 21.11 1.74 18.23
N PHE A 516 20.27 1.30 17.28
CA PHE A 516 19.85 -0.10 17.19
C PHE A 516 20.99 -1.01 16.73
N ILE A 517 21.82 -0.58 15.77
CA ILE A 517 23.02 -1.30 15.32
C ILE A 517 24.05 -1.39 16.46
N ALA A 518 24.28 -0.29 17.18
CA ALA A 518 25.20 -0.26 18.33
C ALA A 518 24.71 -1.16 19.48
N ALA A 519 23.40 -1.13 19.78
CA ALA A 519 22.80 -2.02 20.76
C ALA A 519 22.85 -3.49 20.31
N ALA A 520 22.51 -3.81 19.05
CA ALA A 520 22.55 -5.17 18.54
C ALA A 520 23.96 -5.78 18.64
N ARG A 521 24.99 -5.04 18.21
CA ARG A 521 26.39 -5.50 18.24
C ARG A 521 27.00 -5.60 19.65
N SER A 522 26.37 -4.99 20.66
CA SER A 522 26.78 -5.12 22.07
C SER A 522 25.89 -6.09 22.88
N ALA A 523 24.67 -6.37 22.41
CA ALA A 523 23.69 -7.25 23.03
C ALA A 523 23.76 -8.71 22.53
N LEU A 524 24.13 -8.92 21.26
CA LEU A 524 24.06 -10.22 20.58
C LEU A 524 25.43 -10.65 20.04
N PRO A 525 25.70 -11.96 19.91
CA PRO A 525 26.85 -12.45 19.14
C PRO A 525 26.82 -11.94 17.70
N PRO A 526 27.97 -11.71 17.03
CA PRO A 526 28.02 -11.00 15.74
C PRO A 526 27.06 -11.55 14.66
N ALA A 527 27.02 -12.88 14.49
CA ALA A 527 26.15 -13.52 13.49
C ALA A 527 24.64 -13.45 13.82
N ALA A 528 24.26 -13.10 15.05
CA ALA A 528 22.87 -12.79 15.43
C ALA A 528 22.60 -11.28 15.39
N ALA A 529 23.61 -10.46 15.73
CA ALA A 529 23.54 -9.00 15.61
C ALA A 529 23.26 -8.56 14.16
N GLU A 530 24.03 -9.05 13.17
CA GLU A 530 23.84 -8.63 11.77
C GLU A 530 22.49 -9.10 11.18
N ARG A 531 21.98 -10.27 11.58
CA ARG A 531 20.63 -10.74 11.19
C ARG A 531 19.51 -9.90 11.80
N ALA A 532 19.61 -9.60 13.10
CA ALA A 532 18.67 -8.69 13.77
C ALA A 532 18.71 -7.28 13.18
N ILE A 533 19.90 -6.78 12.80
CA ILE A 533 20.08 -5.53 12.05
C ILE A 533 19.35 -5.58 10.72
N ALA A 534 19.60 -6.59 9.88
CA ALA A 534 18.97 -6.71 8.57
C ALA A 534 17.44 -6.73 8.67
N GLY A 535 16.87 -7.66 9.46
CA GLY A 535 15.42 -7.84 9.57
C GLY A 535 14.68 -6.62 10.14
N VAL A 536 15.20 -5.99 11.19
CA VAL A 536 14.54 -4.83 11.80
C VAL A 536 14.72 -3.56 10.95
N VAL A 537 15.85 -3.37 10.26
CA VAL A 537 16.02 -2.24 9.32
C VAL A 537 15.09 -2.41 8.10
N GLN A 538 14.95 -3.61 7.57
CA GLN A 538 14.02 -3.93 6.47
C GLN A 538 12.56 -3.70 6.89
N ARG A 539 12.15 -4.17 8.07
CA ARG A 539 10.81 -3.91 8.64
C ARG A 539 10.56 -2.42 8.92
N ALA A 540 11.56 -1.70 9.40
CA ALA A 540 11.49 -0.26 9.60
C ALA A 540 11.38 0.52 8.28
N ALA A 541 11.85 -0.01 7.15
CA ALA A 541 11.58 0.55 5.83
C ALA A 541 10.12 0.25 5.42
N GLY A 542 9.66 -1.00 5.54
CA GLY A 542 8.29 -1.40 5.19
C GLY A 542 7.20 -0.64 5.96
N GLN A 543 7.31 -0.52 7.29
CA GLN A 543 6.35 0.29 8.06
C GLN A 543 6.43 1.79 7.72
N ARG A 544 7.58 2.31 7.29
CA ARG A 544 7.67 3.71 6.81
C ARG A 544 6.97 3.89 5.46
N ALA A 545 7.00 2.90 4.57
CA ALA A 545 6.20 2.93 3.33
C ALA A 545 4.69 2.93 3.64
N ILE A 546 4.21 2.05 4.53
CA ILE A 546 2.79 1.99 4.92
C ILE A 546 2.33 3.29 5.60
N ARG A 547 3.14 3.86 6.52
CA ARG A 547 2.84 5.16 7.16
C ARG A 547 2.97 6.36 6.21
N ALA A 548 3.73 6.25 5.12
CA ALA A 548 3.79 7.26 4.07
C ALA A 548 2.53 7.20 3.19
N ALA A 549 2.16 6.02 2.69
CA ALA A 549 0.94 5.82 1.91
C ALA A 549 -0.32 6.27 2.68
N LEU A 550 -0.44 5.94 3.97
CA LEU A 550 -1.55 6.39 4.82
C LEU A 550 -1.56 7.90 5.12
N ARG A 551 -0.50 8.65 4.80
CA ARG A 551 -0.50 10.12 4.81
C ARG A 551 -0.76 10.70 3.41
N ALA A 552 -0.16 10.12 2.37
CA ALA A 552 -0.42 10.49 0.98
C ALA A 552 -1.92 10.42 0.65
N VAL A 553 -2.60 9.34 1.06
CA VAL A 553 -4.06 9.14 0.94
C VAL A 553 -4.89 10.20 1.69
N LYS A 554 -4.35 10.83 2.74
CA LYS A 554 -5.12 11.79 3.56
C LYS A 554 -5.11 13.22 3.01
N GLU A 555 -4.08 13.61 2.26
CA GLU A 555 -3.89 15.01 1.82
C GLU A 555 -3.70 15.17 0.30
N GLY A 556 -3.33 14.11 -0.44
CA GLY A 556 -3.52 13.93 -1.90
C GLY A 556 -2.78 14.87 -2.87
N THR A 557 -2.26 16.00 -2.40
CA THR A 557 -1.84 17.14 -3.22
C THR A 557 -0.39 17.60 -2.98
N ALA A 558 0.29 17.07 -1.95
CA ALA A 558 1.64 17.47 -1.59
C ALA A 558 2.53 16.26 -1.22
N PHE A 559 3.80 16.32 -1.60
CA PHE A 559 4.81 15.36 -1.13
C PHE A 559 5.12 15.55 0.35
N SER A 560 5.39 14.45 1.07
CA SER A 560 5.87 14.54 2.45
C SER A 560 7.20 15.31 2.49
N ALA A 561 7.31 16.31 3.39
CA ALA A 561 8.52 17.12 3.53
C ALA A 561 9.77 16.26 3.76
N ALA A 562 9.65 15.20 4.56
CA ALA A 562 10.72 14.25 4.85
C ALA A 562 11.08 13.32 3.67
N SER A 563 10.26 13.27 2.60
CA SER A 563 10.62 12.65 1.31
C SER A 563 11.46 13.64 0.48
N LEU A 564 11.00 14.90 0.38
CA LEU A 564 11.72 15.97 -0.32
C LEU A 564 13.11 16.22 0.31
N ASP A 565 13.21 16.21 1.64
CA ASP A 565 14.50 16.30 2.37
C ASP A 565 15.47 15.14 2.06
N LYS A 566 14.98 13.98 1.62
CA LYS A 566 15.85 12.84 1.24
C LYS A 566 16.32 12.98 -0.20
N ILE A 567 15.43 13.38 -1.11
CA ILE A 567 15.75 13.68 -2.51
C ILE A 567 16.83 14.77 -2.57
N GLU A 568 16.60 15.90 -1.88
CA GLU A 568 17.52 17.04 -1.83
C GLU A 568 18.91 16.65 -1.26
N ARG A 569 18.93 15.82 -0.20
CA ARG A 569 20.18 15.27 0.36
C ARG A 569 20.87 14.28 -0.58
N LEU A 570 20.12 13.47 -1.34
CA LEU A 570 20.71 12.52 -2.28
C LEU A 570 21.28 13.23 -3.51
N LEU A 571 20.57 14.22 -4.07
CA LEU A 571 21.12 15.12 -5.10
C LEU A 571 22.43 15.75 -4.61
N LYS A 572 22.45 16.32 -3.40
CA LYS A 572 23.65 16.96 -2.83
C LYS A 572 24.82 15.99 -2.53
N ALA A 573 24.56 14.69 -2.44
CA ALA A 573 25.57 13.67 -2.18
C ALA A 573 26.11 12.99 -3.45
N VAL A 574 25.28 12.89 -4.50
CA VAL A 574 25.54 12.11 -5.72
C VAL A 574 25.81 13.00 -6.95
N ALA A 575 25.05 14.09 -7.07
CA ALA A 575 25.02 14.95 -8.25
C ALA A 575 25.95 16.17 -8.07
N GLU A 576 25.94 17.07 -9.05
CA GLU A 576 26.52 18.41 -8.90
C GLU A 576 25.61 19.25 -7.97
N PRO A 577 26.15 20.04 -7.02
CA PRO A 577 25.36 20.77 -6.02
C PRO A 577 24.20 21.61 -6.59
N GLU A 578 24.41 22.15 -7.79
CA GLU A 578 23.46 22.97 -8.54
C GLU A 578 22.13 22.25 -8.82
N TRP A 579 22.12 20.90 -8.92
CA TRP A 579 20.89 20.10 -9.01
C TRP A 579 20.06 20.18 -7.73
N ALA A 580 20.72 20.08 -6.57
CA ALA A 580 20.05 20.19 -5.27
C ALA A 580 19.51 21.61 -5.06
N GLU A 581 20.22 22.64 -5.54
CA GLU A 581 19.78 24.03 -5.49
C GLU A 581 18.63 24.31 -6.46
N ALA A 582 18.64 23.74 -7.67
CA ALA A 582 17.51 23.78 -8.61
C ALA A 582 16.26 23.11 -8.01
N PHE A 583 16.43 21.92 -7.39
CA PHE A 583 15.35 21.24 -6.67
C PHE A 583 14.83 22.07 -5.48
N ALA A 584 15.72 22.64 -4.68
CA ALA A 584 15.34 23.47 -3.53
C ALA A 584 14.60 24.76 -3.93
N ARG A 585 14.97 25.39 -5.06
CA ARG A 585 14.23 26.52 -5.66
C ARG A 585 12.82 26.09 -6.08
N MET A 586 12.68 24.98 -6.80
CA MET A 586 11.38 24.44 -7.22
C MET A 586 10.50 24.02 -6.03
N ARG A 587 11.09 23.38 -5.02
CA ARG A 587 10.46 22.98 -3.77
C ARG A 587 9.95 24.18 -2.97
N SER A 588 10.80 25.17 -2.71
CA SER A 588 10.47 26.33 -1.87
C SER A 588 9.43 27.26 -2.50
N ALA A 589 9.35 27.30 -3.83
CA ALA A 589 8.28 27.99 -4.55
C ALA A 589 6.96 27.18 -4.66
N GLY A 590 6.86 25.98 -4.05
CA GLY A 590 5.63 25.16 -4.06
C GLY A 590 5.34 24.42 -5.37
N ARG A 591 6.38 23.98 -6.10
CA ARG A 591 6.29 23.57 -7.51
C ARG A 591 6.69 22.12 -7.77
N VAL A 592 6.69 21.31 -6.70
CA VAL A 592 6.96 19.85 -6.72
C VAL A 592 5.79 19.13 -6.05
N HIS A 593 5.08 18.31 -6.82
CA HIS A 593 3.76 17.74 -6.50
C HIS A 593 3.77 16.21 -6.70
N PRO A 594 2.90 15.43 -6.02
CA PRO A 594 2.72 14.02 -6.35
C PRO A 594 2.02 13.88 -7.72
N LEU A 595 2.34 12.85 -8.50
CA LEU A 595 1.70 12.59 -9.80
C LEU A 595 0.33 11.92 -9.59
N THR A 596 -0.64 12.71 -9.15
CA THR A 596 -2.05 12.31 -8.94
C THR A 596 -3.00 13.16 -9.79
N GLU A 597 -4.19 12.63 -10.09
CA GLU A 597 -5.25 13.46 -10.69
C GLU A 597 -5.59 14.65 -9.79
N GLU A 598 -5.57 14.46 -8.46
CA GLU A 598 -5.89 15.48 -7.46
C GLU A 598 -4.90 16.65 -7.49
N ALA A 599 -3.60 16.36 -7.58
CA ALA A 599 -2.58 17.39 -7.67
C ALA A 599 -2.62 18.14 -9.02
N LEU A 600 -2.80 17.43 -10.13
CA LEU A 600 -2.94 18.07 -11.45
C LEU A 600 -4.22 18.91 -11.55
N ARG A 601 -5.34 18.43 -11.00
CA ARG A 601 -6.60 19.18 -10.84
C ARG A 601 -6.42 20.40 -9.95
N HIS A 602 -5.61 20.31 -8.89
CA HIS A 602 -5.32 21.44 -8.01
C HIS A 602 -4.46 22.52 -8.69
N VAL A 603 -3.45 22.13 -9.47
CA VAL A 603 -2.52 23.08 -10.13
C VAL A 603 -3.10 23.68 -11.41
N TYR A 604 -3.84 22.91 -12.23
CA TYR A 604 -4.29 23.34 -13.56
C TYR A 604 -5.81 23.29 -13.80
N GLY A 605 -6.59 22.72 -12.88
CA GLY A 605 -8.05 22.54 -13.02
C GLY A 605 -8.45 21.38 -13.95
N ASP A 606 -9.74 21.01 -13.90
CA ASP A 606 -10.27 19.83 -14.61
C ASP A 606 -10.11 19.88 -16.14
N ALA A 607 -10.10 21.07 -16.74
CA ALA A 607 -9.99 21.22 -18.20
C ALA A 607 -8.62 20.78 -18.74
N GLU A 608 -7.54 21.15 -18.04
CA GLU A 608 -6.19 20.74 -18.41
C GLU A 608 -5.89 19.30 -17.97
N LEU A 609 -6.42 18.86 -16.83
CA LEU A 609 -6.38 17.44 -16.44
C LEU A 609 -7.03 16.56 -17.53
N ALA A 610 -8.21 16.94 -18.03
CA ALA A 610 -8.87 16.21 -19.12
C ALA A 610 -8.00 16.16 -20.39
N ARG A 611 -7.33 17.26 -20.75
CA ARG A 611 -6.39 17.33 -21.88
C ARG A 611 -5.17 16.42 -21.67
N LEU A 612 -4.63 16.36 -20.45
CA LEU A 612 -3.49 15.51 -20.09
C LEU A 612 -3.85 14.02 -20.09
N VAL A 613 -5.07 13.68 -19.64
CA VAL A 613 -5.61 12.30 -19.72
C VAL A 613 -5.86 11.89 -21.16
N GLU A 614 -6.46 12.76 -22.00
CA GLU A 614 -6.68 12.49 -23.42
C GLU A 614 -5.36 12.35 -24.22
N ALA A 615 -4.36 13.17 -23.90
CA ALA A 615 -3.02 13.06 -24.44
C ALA A 615 -2.22 11.86 -23.91
N GLY A 616 -2.74 11.13 -22.91
CA GLY A 616 -2.06 9.99 -22.31
C GLY A 616 -0.81 10.35 -21.50
N ALA A 617 -0.74 11.56 -20.93
CA ALA A 617 0.39 11.99 -20.09
C ALA A 617 0.40 11.26 -18.72
N LEU A 618 -0.78 10.97 -18.17
CA LEU A 618 -0.95 10.14 -16.97
C LEU A 618 -0.91 8.64 -17.30
N ARG A 619 0.27 8.13 -17.69
CA ARG A 619 0.48 6.68 -17.85
C ARG A 619 0.81 6.03 -16.50
N PRO A 620 0.35 4.79 -16.21
CA PRO A 620 0.72 4.09 -14.97
C PRO A 620 2.22 3.80 -14.79
N ASP A 621 2.99 3.85 -15.89
CA ASP A 621 4.45 3.71 -15.93
C ASP A 621 5.20 5.05 -15.92
N ALA A 622 4.51 6.19 -15.79
CA ALA A 622 5.16 7.49 -15.68
C ALA A 622 5.82 7.66 -14.30
N GLY A 623 7.15 7.76 -14.27
CA GLY A 623 7.90 8.07 -13.05
C GLY A 623 7.71 9.52 -12.58
N GLY A 624 7.51 10.45 -13.52
CA GLY A 624 7.30 11.88 -13.30
C GLY A 624 6.71 12.56 -14.52
N LEU A 625 6.49 13.87 -14.41
CA LEU A 625 6.00 14.74 -15.47
C LEU A 625 6.27 16.23 -15.16
N PHE A 626 7.03 16.92 -16.02
CA PHE A 626 7.16 18.38 -16.02
C PHE A 626 6.14 19.05 -16.95
N ILE A 627 5.52 20.15 -16.51
CA ILE A 627 4.53 20.91 -17.29
C ILE A 627 4.78 22.41 -17.16
N SER A 628 5.24 23.07 -18.24
CA SER A 628 5.35 24.55 -18.27
C SER A 628 4.04 25.28 -18.57
N ALA A 629 3.08 24.61 -19.22
CA ALA A 629 1.82 25.15 -19.74
C ALA A 629 1.21 26.30 -18.91
N GLY A 630 1.26 27.52 -19.45
CA GLY A 630 0.61 28.71 -18.89
C GLY A 630 1.27 29.34 -17.67
N THR A 631 2.34 28.77 -17.12
CA THR A 631 3.10 29.32 -15.99
C THR A 631 4.47 29.80 -16.45
N GLU A 632 5.03 30.87 -15.87
CA GLU A 632 6.31 31.42 -16.33
C GLU A 632 7.55 30.53 -16.05
N THR A 633 7.38 29.39 -15.36
CA THR A 633 8.49 28.57 -14.84
C THR A 633 8.22 27.04 -14.71
N GLY A 634 7.01 26.54 -15.00
CA GLY A 634 6.61 25.10 -15.03
C GLY A 634 6.69 24.24 -13.76
N HIS A 635 5.75 23.32 -13.55
CA HIS A 635 5.67 22.49 -12.33
C HIS A 635 6.19 21.06 -12.57
N ILE A 636 6.73 20.44 -11.51
CA ILE A 636 7.19 19.04 -11.50
C ILE A 636 6.18 18.19 -10.73
N PHE A 637 5.78 17.07 -11.32
CA PHE A 637 4.98 16.01 -10.69
C PHE A 637 5.81 14.72 -10.66
N LEU A 638 5.76 13.96 -9.55
CA LEU A 638 6.54 12.71 -9.39
C LEU A 638 5.68 11.60 -8.79
N THR A 639 5.88 10.37 -9.22
CA THR A 639 5.26 9.17 -8.64
C THR A 639 5.98 8.80 -7.32
N GLU A 640 5.25 8.29 -6.32
CA GLU A 640 5.88 7.79 -5.09
C GLU A 640 6.66 6.49 -5.37
N GLY A 641 7.87 6.37 -4.81
CA GLY A 641 8.76 5.23 -5.04
C GLY A 641 9.97 5.22 -4.11
N ARG A 642 10.99 4.43 -4.45
CA ARG A 642 12.27 4.47 -3.71
C ARG A 642 12.97 5.81 -3.94
N VAL A 643 13.75 6.26 -2.95
CA VAL A 643 14.44 7.56 -3.01
C VAL A 643 15.43 7.64 -4.17
N ASP A 644 16.13 6.55 -4.50
CA ASP A 644 17.04 6.47 -5.65
C ASP A 644 16.29 6.64 -6.99
N GLN A 645 15.19 5.89 -7.18
CA GLN A 645 14.33 6.00 -8.36
C GLN A 645 13.75 7.41 -8.52
N VAL A 646 13.06 7.92 -7.49
CA VAL A 646 12.42 9.24 -7.52
C VAL A 646 13.45 10.36 -7.70
N THR A 647 14.65 10.25 -7.10
CA THR A 647 15.70 11.26 -7.31
C THR A 647 16.26 11.24 -8.73
N SER A 648 16.35 10.07 -9.36
CA SER A 648 16.72 9.98 -10.79
C SER A 648 15.69 10.69 -11.68
N VAL A 649 14.39 10.47 -11.42
CA VAL A 649 13.30 11.15 -12.12
C VAL A 649 13.37 12.66 -11.87
N VAL A 650 13.69 13.10 -10.65
CA VAL A 650 13.87 14.52 -10.36
C VAL A 650 14.97 15.17 -11.22
N VAL A 651 16.05 14.47 -11.53
CA VAL A 651 17.08 14.97 -12.48
C VAL A 651 16.52 15.04 -13.91
N HIS A 652 15.66 14.10 -14.31
CA HIS A 652 14.94 14.12 -15.58
C HIS A 652 14.03 15.37 -15.69
N GLU A 653 13.08 15.53 -14.77
CA GLU A 653 12.11 16.64 -14.79
C GLU A 653 12.76 18.02 -14.60
N LEU A 654 13.84 18.10 -13.80
CA LEU A 654 14.63 19.33 -13.70
C LEU A 654 15.37 19.65 -15.00
N THR A 655 15.71 18.66 -15.84
CA THR A 655 16.29 18.94 -17.16
C THR A 655 15.29 19.65 -18.07
N HIS A 656 14.01 19.25 -18.05
CA HIS A 656 12.95 19.98 -18.77
C HIS A 656 12.73 21.39 -18.22
N HIS A 657 12.76 21.57 -16.89
CA HIS A 657 12.72 22.90 -16.28
C HIS A 657 13.90 23.79 -16.73
N LEU A 658 15.12 23.26 -16.83
CA LEU A 658 16.28 23.98 -17.37
C LEU A 658 16.07 24.36 -18.84
N GLN A 659 15.61 23.42 -19.68
CA GLN A 659 15.35 23.66 -21.10
C GLN A 659 14.31 24.79 -21.32
N ASP A 660 13.24 24.81 -20.51
CA ASP A 660 12.18 25.83 -20.52
C ASP A 660 12.72 27.21 -20.05
N VAL A 661 13.43 27.26 -18.92
CA VAL A 661 14.06 28.48 -18.36
C VAL A 661 15.07 29.09 -19.33
N HIS A 662 15.93 28.28 -19.95
CA HIS A 662 16.91 28.74 -20.94
C HIS A 662 16.32 28.95 -22.34
N ARG A 663 15.03 28.66 -22.54
CA ARG A 663 14.30 28.75 -23.82
C ARG A 663 15.04 28.03 -24.95
N ALA A 664 15.56 26.84 -24.63
CA ALA A 664 16.34 26.04 -25.56
C ALA A 664 15.46 25.62 -26.75
N ALA A 665 15.82 26.04 -27.96
CA ALA A 665 15.07 25.75 -29.18
C ALA A 665 15.34 24.32 -29.68
N LEU A 666 14.98 23.34 -28.85
CA LEU A 666 15.19 21.92 -29.08
C LEU A 666 14.02 21.31 -29.88
N ASP A 667 14.34 20.27 -30.65
CA ASP A 667 13.35 19.33 -31.14
C ASP A 667 12.96 18.34 -30.02
N GLY A 668 11.76 17.75 -30.10
CA GLY A 668 11.24 16.87 -29.05
C GLY A 668 12.10 15.63 -28.77
N PHE A 669 12.91 15.16 -29.74
CA PHE A 669 13.89 14.12 -29.49
C PHE A 669 15.00 14.62 -28.56
N ARG A 670 15.57 15.80 -28.82
CA ARG A 670 16.65 16.33 -27.97
C ARG A 670 16.19 16.72 -26.57
N THR A 671 14.98 17.25 -26.44
CA THR A 671 14.35 17.55 -25.14
C THR A 671 14.44 16.33 -24.22
N GLU A 672 13.92 15.19 -24.67
CA GLU A 672 13.97 13.90 -23.98
C GLU A 672 15.40 13.36 -23.84
N PHE A 673 16.19 13.39 -24.92
CA PHE A 673 17.52 12.76 -24.95
C PHE A 673 18.49 13.41 -23.97
N GLN A 674 18.41 14.73 -23.81
CA GLN A 674 19.14 15.46 -22.78
C GLN A 674 18.71 15.07 -21.36
N ALA A 675 17.41 14.90 -21.09
CA ALA A 675 16.88 14.51 -19.78
C ALA A 675 17.28 13.08 -19.40
N TRP A 676 17.13 12.11 -20.32
CA TRP A 676 17.58 10.73 -20.13
C TRP A 676 19.10 10.63 -19.93
N LEU A 677 19.91 11.43 -20.62
CA LEU A 677 21.37 11.45 -20.42
C LEU A 677 21.76 12.03 -19.05
N ALA A 678 21.09 13.08 -18.58
CA ALA A 678 21.29 13.63 -17.24
C ALA A 678 20.91 12.60 -16.16
N GLN A 679 19.80 11.90 -16.35
CA GLN A 679 19.37 10.80 -15.47
C GLN A 679 20.38 9.64 -15.46
N ARG A 680 20.93 9.21 -16.62
CA ARG A 680 21.99 8.19 -16.68
C ARG A 680 23.26 8.64 -15.98
N ASP A 681 23.68 9.90 -16.09
CA ASP A 681 24.85 10.40 -15.37
C ASP A 681 24.63 10.38 -13.84
N PHE A 682 23.46 10.79 -13.36
CA PHE A 682 23.10 10.66 -11.94
C PHE A 682 23.17 9.21 -11.45
N VAL A 683 22.55 8.26 -12.17
CA VAL A 683 22.58 6.83 -11.81
C VAL A 683 24.01 6.27 -11.87
N THR A 684 24.82 6.73 -12.82
CA THR A 684 26.24 6.36 -12.94
C THR A 684 27.06 6.86 -11.74
N ARG A 685 26.80 8.08 -11.25
CA ARG A 685 27.43 8.60 -10.01
C ARG A 685 26.95 7.82 -8.78
N LEU A 686 25.66 7.47 -8.71
CA LEU A 686 25.07 6.69 -7.61
C LEU A 686 25.70 5.29 -7.49
N ALA A 687 25.84 4.57 -8.61
CA ALA A 687 26.50 3.26 -8.65
C ALA A 687 27.97 3.32 -8.23
N ARG A 688 28.70 4.38 -8.65
CA ARG A 688 30.09 4.62 -8.22
C ARG A 688 30.21 4.92 -6.73
N GLN A 689 29.24 5.62 -6.14
CA GLN A 689 29.21 5.93 -4.71
C GLN A 689 28.85 4.71 -3.85
N ALA A 690 28.00 3.81 -4.36
CA ALA A 690 27.72 2.51 -3.73
C ALA A 690 28.91 1.54 -3.79
N GLY A 691 29.78 1.67 -4.81
CA GLY A 691 30.99 0.86 -4.97
C GLY A 691 30.75 -0.56 -5.49
N ASP A 692 29.54 -0.82 -6.01
CA ASP A 692 29.03 -2.16 -6.37
C ASP A 692 28.70 -2.31 -7.86
N ASN A 693 29.08 -1.32 -8.68
CA ASN A 693 28.76 -1.21 -10.11
C ASN A 693 27.25 -1.27 -10.44
N GLY A 694 26.38 -0.92 -9.48
CA GLY A 694 24.93 -0.90 -9.67
C GLY A 694 24.22 -2.21 -9.32
N ALA A 695 24.87 -3.12 -8.57
CA ALA A 695 24.24 -4.35 -8.11
C ALA A 695 23.00 -4.08 -7.22
N SER A 696 23.12 -3.17 -6.26
CA SER A 696 22.05 -2.78 -5.31
C SER A 696 20.99 -1.83 -5.89
N LEU A 697 21.19 -1.32 -7.11
CA LEU A 697 20.19 -0.51 -7.80
C LEU A 697 18.97 -1.36 -8.18
N PRO A 698 17.76 -0.77 -8.17
CA PRO A 698 16.58 -1.30 -8.85
C PRO A 698 16.83 -1.63 -10.32
N GLU A 699 16.06 -2.58 -10.86
CA GLU A 699 16.26 -3.13 -12.20
C GLU A 699 16.10 -2.09 -13.32
N ASP A 700 15.15 -1.17 -13.17
CA ASP A 700 14.94 -0.01 -14.05
C ASP A 700 16.16 0.92 -14.10
N LEU A 701 16.74 1.25 -12.93
CA LEU A 701 17.94 2.07 -12.87
C LEU A 701 19.17 1.31 -13.38
N ARG A 702 19.25 0.00 -13.14
CA ARG A 702 20.33 -0.86 -13.65
C ARG A 702 20.28 -0.98 -15.18
N ALA A 703 19.08 -1.08 -15.76
CA ALA A 703 18.88 -1.04 -17.20
C ALA A 703 19.32 0.31 -17.78
N LEU A 704 18.95 1.44 -17.17
CA LEU A 704 19.39 2.77 -17.63
C LEU A 704 20.92 2.98 -17.48
N LEU A 705 21.54 2.42 -16.43
CA LEU A 705 23.00 2.44 -16.27
C LEU A 705 23.70 1.72 -17.44
N GLN A 706 23.17 0.56 -17.82
CA GLN A 706 23.71 -0.33 -18.86
C GLN A 706 23.36 0.11 -20.30
N ALA A 707 22.26 0.82 -20.51
CA ALA A 707 21.81 1.28 -21.82
C ALA A 707 22.81 2.27 -22.46
N GLU A 708 23.29 1.98 -23.66
CA GLU A 708 24.13 2.92 -24.38
C GLU A 708 23.31 4.08 -24.99
N PRO A 709 23.92 5.22 -25.37
CA PRO A 709 23.17 6.36 -25.86
C PRO A 709 22.30 6.05 -27.08
N ASP A 710 22.70 5.08 -27.90
CA ASP A 710 21.94 4.62 -29.05
C ASP A 710 20.66 3.85 -28.63
N ASP A 711 20.71 3.10 -27.52
CA ASP A 711 19.54 2.42 -26.94
C ASP A 711 18.55 3.44 -26.36
N ILE A 712 19.07 4.47 -25.67
CA ILE A 712 18.27 5.60 -25.17
C ILE A 712 17.60 6.36 -26.33
N ALA A 713 18.37 6.68 -27.39
CA ALA A 713 17.86 7.34 -28.58
C ALA A 713 16.77 6.52 -29.30
N ASN A 714 16.95 5.20 -29.42
CA ASN A 714 15.93 4.30 -29.96
C ASN A 714 14.68 4.26 -29.07
N THR A 715 14.86 4.19 -27.75
CA THR A 715 13.75 4.16 -26.76
C THR A 715 12.91 5.43 -26.83
N ILE A 716 13.53 6.60 -27.00
CA ILE A 716 12.85 7.88 -27.18
C ILE A 716 12.08 7.94 -28.50
N ALA A 717 12.71 7.55 -29.61
CA ALA A 717 12.09 7.56 -30.93
C ALA A 717 10.86 6.62 -31.01
N VAL A 718 10.90 5.49 -30.31
CA VAL A 718 9.77 4.55 -30.21
C VAL A 718 8.69 5.07 -29.24
N THR A 719 9.06 5.45 -28.02
CA THR A 719 8.11 5.85 -26.96
C THR A 719 7.31 7.11 -27.34
N TYR A 720 7.99 8.13 -27.87
CA TYR A 720 7.38 9.42 -28.19
C TYR A 720 7.04 9.60 -29.68
N GLN A 721 7.31 8.58 -30.51
CA GLN A 721 7.08 8.59 -31.97
C GLN A 721 7.78 9.75 -32.70
N VAL A 722 8.88 10.26 -32.11
CA VAL A 722 9.66 11.39 -32.65
C VAL A 722 10.66 10.92 -33.72
N PRO A 723 10.90 11.69 -34.79
CA PRO A 723 11.88 11.32 -35.82
C PRO A 723 13.30 11.24 -35.25
N PHE A 724 13.92 10.07 -35.34
CA PHE A 724 15.31 9.85 -34.92
C PHE A 724 16.27 10.74 -35.75
N PRO A 725 17.02 11.68 -35.14
CA PRO A 725 17.97 12.49 -35.86
C PRO A 725 19.19 11.65 -36.22
N GLY A 726 19.45 11.45 -37.52
CA GLY A 726 20.53 10.58 -38.02
C GLY A 726 21.96 11.00 -37.64
N ARG A 727 22.15 12.03 -36.82
CA ARG A 727 23.38 12.41 -36.10
C ARG A 727 23.06 13.15 -34.80
N TYR A 728 23.57 12.65 -33.68
CA TYR A 728 23.63 13.34 -32.38
C TYR A 728 25.01 13.09 -31.73
N SER A 729 25.25 13.62 -30.54
CA SER A 729 26.47 13.35 -29.76
C SER A 729 26.16 13.44 -28.27
N ALA A 730 25.99 12.30 -27.61
CA ALA A 730 25.58 12.24 -26.20
C ALA A 730 26.47 13.07 -25.26
N VAL A 731 27.79 13.08 -25.52
CA VAL A 731 28.75 13.91 -24.77
C VAL A 731 28.46 15.40 -24.92
N ARG A 732 28.08 15.87 -26.12
CA ARG A 732 27.67 17.26 -26.35
C ARG A 732 26.35 17.56 -25.64
N GLU A 733 25.32 16.76 -25.86
CA GLU A 733 23.98 17.00 -25.31
C GLU A 733 24.03 17.05 -23.77
N LEU A 734 24.75 16.13 -23.11
CA LEU A 734 24.97 16.18 -21.66
C LEU A 734 25.80 17.39 -21.20
N THR A 735 26.80 17.81 -22.00
CA THR A 735 27.57 19.04 -21.71
C THR A 735 26.70 20.30 -21.80
N GLU A 736 25.72 20.34 -22.73
CA GLU A 736 24.75 21.43 -22.84
C GLU A 736 23.81 21.48 -21.62
N VAL A 737 23.35 20.34 -21.08
CA VAL A 737 22.57 20.29 -19.83
C VAL A 737 23.39 20.80 -18.63
N LEU A 738 24.63 20.32 -18.46
CA LEU A 738 25.49 20.76 -17.37
C LEU A 738 25.91 22.24 -17.50
N ALA A 739 25.95 22.78 -18.72
CA ALA A 739 26.16 24.21 -18.95
C ALA A 739 24.92 25.05 -18.58
N MET A 740 23.71 24.60 -18.91
CA MET A 740 22.46 25.22 -18.46
C MET A 740 22.39 25.25 -16.93
N LEU A 741 22.53 24.08 -16.29
CA LEU A 741 22.48 23.91 -14.83
C LEU A 741 23.37 24.91 -14.08
N ARG A 742 24.65 25.03 -14.47
CA ARG A 742 25.64 25.92 -13.84
C ARG A 742 25.45 27.40 -14.19
N SER A 743 24.45 27.74 -15.00
CA SER A 743 24.08 29.12 -15.36
C SER A 743 22.76 29.58 -14.73
N VAL A 744 22.13 28.76 -13.88
CA VAL A 744 20.98 29.18 -13.05
C VAL A 744 21.47 29.98 -11.83
N PRO A 745 21.04 31.24 -11.65
CA PRO A 745 21.51 32.13 -10.59
C PRO A 745 20.88 31.87 -9.21
#